data_AF-A0AAV2J1E5-F1
#
_entry.id   AF-A0AAV2J1E5-F1
#
_cell.length_a   1.000
_cell.length_b   1.000
_cell.length_c   1.000
_cell.angle_alpha   90.00
_cell.angle_beta   90.00
_cell.angle_gamma   90.00
#
_symmetry.space_group_name_H-M   'P 1'
#
loop_
_entity.id
_entity.type
_entity.pdbx_description
1 polymer ?
#
loop_
_entity_poly.entity_id
_entity_poly.type
_entity_poly.pdbx_seq_one_letter_code
_entity_poly.pdbx_strand_id
1 'polypeptide(L)'
;MALDQRCVRAFGKIWLVLCVLTLANGQKGFRKFVQRAHRPTAEEQWFIQKLDHFNGQDSTVWKQRFFVNDKYAQPGGPVFLMIGGEGPASPAWMEQGTWFTYAEKLGALCFMLEHRFYGKSHPTPDLSTEHLRFLSSRQALADLAHFRTVMAETLGLSERKWVAFGGSYPGSLAAWFRLKYPHLVYASVATSAPVHAQVNFPEYLEVVRRSLASENTNCPLLVKKASDTLVELLKDPTTYNNITKDFNLCSKLQIQTKSDSAYFLETLAGNFMDVVQYNQDNREFEGVMGTNITIKVLCGVMADASLGDPYSRYAAVARFMMETFSMKCLNVSYSDYVQDMTSASWSGPAAGGGRQWVYQTCTEFGFYQSTDSPDQPFAGFPLEYQVKQCADFYNVSAEQLAEAVAQTNEYYGGYKIRSSRIVFPNGSIDPWHALGITLDITPDLPAVFIKGTAHCANMYPARSQDLVQLTMAHATAEMKRVCLFWLCSALASCVLHSVLAQALTYGERGSDLGIQVFQKVALTKPQDNVVLSPHGVASILGMLLSGAHGDTRKQIITALRYKKNGPYKMLRKLHKTLTAKSNLDAVVIANGMFSQQGFPLEEEFVETNRLNFQSLSQSLDFSDPQSAAAHINQWVHNNTHGHIPSLIKADMLDAALTRLVVVNSIYFKGLWKTRFQPENTKMRPFNAGNGNVYKVPMMSQLSVFNMAADSTPQGLKYKVIELPYHGSSVSMLVVLPSEEDTALSQILPHINTATVHGWGKLMHARKFRLLIPRFTADAEVDLESSLIALGVRDMFSQEKADFRHISPEAVYVSKALQKAKVIVNEDGTKASSATTAILLARSSPPWVTVDRPFLFLIRHNPTGTILFMGQINQP
;
A
#
# COMPACT_ATOMS: atom_id res chain seq x y z
N MET A 1 44.84 -23.91 -4.81
CA MET A 1 45.00 -24.94 -3.75
C MET A 1 44.04 -24.62 -2.61
N ALA A 2 43.49 -25.66 -1.99
CA ALA A 2 42.70 -25.72 -0.74
C ALA A 2 42.20 -24.40 -0.08
N LEU A 3 40.87 -24.18 -0.10
CA LEU A 3 40.01 -23.94 1.08
C LEU A 3 38.56 -23.56 0.69
N ASP A 4 37.76 -24.52 0.23
CA ASP A 4 36.37 -24.67 0.73
C ASP A 4 35.82 -26.07 0.40
N GLN A 5 35.55 -26.88 1.42
CA GLN A 5 34.91 -28.19 1.27
C GLN A 5 34.20 -28.67 2.53
N ARG A 6 33.88 -27.76 3.48
CA ARG A 6 33.26 -28.12 4.77
C ARG A 6 31.77 -27.80 4.88
N CYS A 7 31.16 -27.17 3.89
CA CYS A 7 29.73 -26.82 3.92
C CYS A 7 28.77 -27.88 3.30
N VAL A 8 29.29 -28.94 2.66
CA VAL A 8 28.48 -29.89 1.85
C VAL A 8 28.16 -31.23 2.58
N ARG A 9 28.64 -31.44 3.81
CA ARG A 9 28.49 -32.73 4.54
C ARG A 9 27.50 -32.73 5.73
N ALA A 10 26.56 -31.79 5.77
CA ALA A 10 25.55 -31.68 6.84
C ALA A 10 24.09 -31.99 6.42
N PHE A 11 23.81 -32.27 5.14
CA PHE A 11 22.45 -32.51 4.62
C PHE A 11 22.21 -33.92 4.06
N GLY A 12 23.03 -34.90 4.47
CA GLY A 12 22.95 -36.29 4.01
C GLY A 12 22.94 -37.29 5.14
N LYS A 13 21.88 -37.28 5.99
CA LYS A 13 21.49 -38.32 6.97
C LYS A 13 20.26 -37.87 7.79
N ILE A 14 19.07 -37.95 7.19
CA ILE A 14 17.70 -38.17 7.77
C ILE A 14 16.80 -38.42 6.54
N TRP A 15 16.99 -39.55 5.86
CA TRP A 15 16.14 -40.01 4.74
C TRP A 15 16.21 -41.54 4.57
N LEU A 16 16.26 -42.23 5.71
CA LEU A 16 16.11 -43.67 5.90
C LEU A 16 15.53 -43.85 7.31
N VAL A 17 14.73 -44.90 7.51
CA VAL A 17 13.84 -45.11 8.68
C VAL A 17 12.57 -44.25 8.68
N LEU A 18 11.68 -44.52 7.71
CA LEU A 18 10.21 -44.56 7.87
C LEU A 18 9.57 -45.16 6.61
N CYS A 19 9.91 -46.41 6.31
CA CYS A 19 9.40 -47.13 5.13
C CYS A 19 9.27 -48.65 5.37
N VAL A 20 8.69 -49.03 6.51
CA VAL A 20 8.17 -50.38 6.81
C VAL A 20 6.88 -50.21 7.61
N LEU A 21 5.90 -51.11 7.42
CA LEU A 21 4.55 -51.14 8.01
C LEU A 21 3.52 -50.16 7.40
N THR A 22 2.95 -50.53 6.24
CA THR A 22 1.50 -50.81 6.09
C THR A 22 1.17 -51.32 4.67
N LEU A 23 1.00 -52.63 4.55
CA LEU A 23 0.39 -53.30 3.40
C LEU A 23 -0.67 -54.29 3.92
N ALA A 24 -1.96 -53.96 3.77
CA ALA A 24 -3.08 -54.89 3.55
C ALA A 24 -4.45 -54.17 3.61
N ASN A 25 -5.34 -54.48 2.66
CA ASN A 25 -6.79 -54.19 2.60
C ASN A 25 -7.24 -52.70 2.62
N GLY A 26 -8.14 -52.24 1.74
CA GLY A 26 -8.73 -52.87 0.55
C GLY A 26 -9.88 -52.06 -0.08
N GLN A 27 -9.89 -52.00 -1.43
CA GLN A 27 -11.04 -51.76 -2.32
C GLN A 27 -12.07 -50.62 -2.07
N LYS A 28 -12.03 -49.57 -2.91
CA LYS A 28 -12.95 -49.30 -4.07
C LYS A 28 -13.14 -47.80 -4.34
N GLY A 29 -12.94 -47.37 -5.59
CA GLY A 29 -13.19 -45.98 -6.02
C GLY A 29 -12.45 -45.57 -7.29
N PHE A 30 -12.86 -46.09 -8.46
CA PHE A 30 -12.24 -45.75 -9.75
C PHE A 30 -12.52 -44.29 -10.16
N ARG A 31 -11.47 -43.47 -10.34
CA ARG A 31 -11.44 -42.39 -11.34
C ARG A 31 -10.06 -42.35 -12.01
N LYS A 32 -10.05 -42.43 -13.35
CA LYS A 32 -8.84 -42.60 -14.17
C LYS A 32 -7.96 -41.35 -14.11
N PHE A 33 -6.73 -41.47 -13.62
CA PHE A 33 -5.66 -40.55 -14.02
C PHE A 33 -5.19 -40.94 -15.42
N VAL A 34 -5.36 -40.03 -16.38
CA VAL A 34 -4.80 -40.17 -17.73
C VAL A 34 -3.36 -39.64 -17.69
N GLN A 35 -2.37 -40.49 -17.98
CA GLN A 35 -1.03 -40.03 -18.33
C GLN A 35 -1.14 -39.15 -19.58
N ARG A 36 -0.89 -37.84 -19.43
CA ARG A 36 -0.76 -36.93 -20.57
C ARG A 36 0.69 -36.90 -21.03
N ALA A 37 0.91 -37.26 -22.30
CA ALA A 37 2.21 -37.10 -22.95
C ALA A 37 2.52 -35.61 -23.13
N HIS A 38 3.79 -35.25 -23.04
CA HIS A 38 4.31 -33.90 -23.27
C HIS A 38 3.93 -33.41 -24.68
N ARG A 39 3.27 -32.24 -24.79
CA ARG A 39 3.04 -31.54 -26.07
C ARG A 39 3.97 -30.33 -26.17
N PRO A 40 4.66 -30.06 -27.30
CA PRO A 40 5.75 -29.09 -27.32
C PRO A 40 5.32 -27.63 -27.39
N THR A 41 4.11 -27.35 -27.88
CA THR A 41 3.56 -25.99 -28.04
C THR A 41 2.21 -25.86 -27.33
N ALA A 42 1.93 -24.68 -26.78
CA ALA A 42 0.65 -24.42 -26.11
C ALA A 42 -0.49 -24.34 -27.15
N GLU A 43 -1.37 -25.34 -27.15
CA GLU A 43 -2.49 -25.42 -28.09
C GLU A 43 -3.53 -24.32 -27.84
N GLU A 44 -4.09 -23.74 -28.92
CA GLU A 44 -5.18 -22.79 -28.79
C GLU A 44 -6.47 -23.47 -28.33
N GLN A 45 -7.11 -22.88 -27.32
CA GLN A 45 -8.33 -23.39 -26.69
C GLN A 45 -9.39 -22.27 -26.64
N TRP A 46 -10.64 -22.69 -26.41
CA TRP A 46 -11.81 -21.81 -26.48
C TRP A 46 -12.64 -21.93 -25.22
N PHE A 47 -12.87 -20.79 -24.57
CA PHE A 47 -13.69 -20.65 -23.39
C PHE A 47 -15.07 -20.08 -23.77
N ILE A 48 -16.15 -20.61 -23.19
CA ILE A 48 -17.50 -20.08 -23.41
C ILE A 48 -17.71 -18.91 -22.46
N GLN A 49 -17.71 -17.70 -23.01
CA GLN A 49 -17.75 -16.44 -22.28
C GLN A 49 -19.11 -15.74 -22.44
N LYS A 50 -19.52 -14.93 -21.46
CA LYS A 50 -20.71 -14.07 -21.58
C LYS A 50 -20.44 -12.86 -22.46
N LEU A 51 -21.41 -12.46 -23.29
CA LEU A 51 -21.31 -11.23 -24.08
C LEU A 51 -21.28 -9.99 -23.16
N ASP A 52 -22.31 -9.86 -22.33
CA ASP A 52 -22.45 -8.78 -21.34
C ASP A 52 -22.48 -9.34 -19.91
N HIS A 53 -21.56 -8.90 -19.06
CA HIS A 53 -21.53 -9.29 -17.64
C HIS A 53 -22.38 -8.39 -16.74
N PHE A 54 -22.85 -7.24 -17.25
CA PHE A 54 -23.58 -6.23 -16.47
C PHE A 54 -25.10 -6.22 -16.79
N ASN A 55 -25.54 -6.93 -17.83
CA ASN A 55 -26.95 -7.20 -18.09
C ASN A 55 -27.33 -8.63 -17.65
N GLY A 56 -27.93 -8.77 -16.47
CA GLY A 56 -28.34 -10.08 -15.93
C GLY A 56 -29.47 -10.80 -16.68
N GLN A 57 -30.12 -10.14 -17.65
CA GLN A 57 -31.11 -10.76 -18.54
C GLN A 57 -30.50 -11.29 -19.85
N ASP A 58 -29.29 -10.84 -20.20
CA ASP A 58 -28.60 -11.35 -21.39
C ASP A 58 -28.00 -12.73 -21.09
N SER A 59 -28.35 -13.70 -21.95
CA SER A 59 -27.83 -15.07 -21.92
C SER A 59 -26.91 -15.39 -23.10
N THR A 60 -26.60 -14.37 -23.92
CA THR A 60 -25.73 -14.50 -25.10
C THR A 60 -24.31 -14.86 -24.68
N VAL A 61 -23.76 -15.87 -25.34
CA VAL A 61 -22.41 -16.38 -25.11
C VAL A 61 -21.60 -16.42 -26.41
N TRP A 62 -20.29 -16.32 -26.28
CA TRP A 62 -19.32 -16.32 -27.36
C TRP A 62 -18.08 -17.14 -26.98
N LYS A 63 -17.14 -17.30 -27.93
CA LYS A 63 -15.90 -18.08 -27.71
C LYS A 63 -14.71 -17.15 -27.53
N GLN A 64 -14.17 -17.11 -26.31
CA GLN A 64 -12.93 -16.38 -26.00
C GLN A 64 -11.73 -17.32 -26.16
N ARG A 65 -10.68 -16.89 -26.86
CA ARG A 65 -9.48 -17.69 -27.06
C ARG A 65 -8.59 -17.67 -25.82
N PHE A 66 -8.00 -18.80 -25.48
CA PHE A 66 -6.99 -18.89 -24.44
C PHE A 66 -5.95 -19.97 -24.74
N PHE A 67 -4.84 -19.92 -24.01
CA PHE A 67 -3.79 -20.92 -24.04
C PHE A 67 -3.51 -21.45 -22.64
N VAL A 68 -3.01 -22.68 -22.53
CA VAL A 68 -2.60 -23.30 -21.27
C VAL A 68 -1.27 -24.04 -21.47
N ASN A 69 -0.39 -23.93 -20.48
CA ASN A 69 0.84 -24.72 -20.41
C ASN A 69 1.03 -25.27 -18.99
N ASP A 70 1.11 -26.59 -18.87
CA ASP A 70 1.27 -27.35 -17.64
C ASP A 70 2.69 -27.94 -17.46
N LYS A 71 3.64 -27.61 -18.34
CA LYS A 71 5.04 -28.11 -18.34
C LYS A 71 5.71 -28.08 -16.96
N TYR A 72 5.47 -27.02 -16.19
CA TYR A 72 6.03 -26.84 -14.85
C TYR A 72 5.02 -27.04 -13.71
N ALA A 73 3.75 -27.37 -14.00
CA ALA A 73 2.70 -27.42 -13.00
C ALA A 73 2.93 -28.52 -11.95
N GLN A 74 3.08 -28.12 -10.68
CA GLN A 74 3.24 -29.04 -9.55
C GLN A 74 1.96 -29.13 -8.70
N PRO A 75 1.73 -30.23 -7.95
CA PRO A 75 0.70 -30.29 -6.92
C PRO A 75 0.87 -29.16 -5.90
N GLY A 76 -0.20 -28.40 -5.63
CA GLY A 76 -0.17 -27.25 -4.70
C GLY A 76 0.53 -25.98 -5.21
N GLY A 77 1.16 -26.01 -6.39
CA GLY A 77 1.74 -24.82 -7.02
C GLY A 77 0.70 -23.74 -7.37
N PRO A 78 1.12 -22.48 -7.59
CA PRO A 78 0.22 -21.39 -7.98
C PRO A 78 -0.35 -21.61 -9.39
N VAL A 79 -1.30 -20.76 -9.76
CA VAL A 79 -1.77 -20.60 -11.15
C VAL A 79 -1.36 -19.21 -11.62
N PHE A 80 -0.72 -19.11 -12.78
CA PHE A 80 -0.38 -17.85 -13.42
C PHE A 80 -1.34 -17.57 -14.56
N LEU A 81 -1.82 -16.33 -14.64
CA LEU A 81 -2.73 -15.85 -15.67
C LEU A 81 -2.12 -14.63 -16.35
N MET A 82 -1.57 -14.83 -17.54
CA MET A 82 -1.19 -13.74 -18.45
C MET A 82 -2.47 -13.15 -19.06
N ILE A 83 -2.60 -11.84 -19.00
CA ILE A 83 -3.71 -11.09 -19.58
C ILE A 83 -3.31 -10.64 -20.99
N GLY A 84 -4.10 -10.99 -22.00
CA GLY A 84 -3.98 -10.44 -23.35
C GLY A 84 -4.50 -9.00 -23.43
N GLY A 85 -4.04 -8.25 -24.45
CA GLY A 85 -4.31 -6.82 -24.57
C GLY A 85 -4.86 -6.39 -25.92
N GLU A 86 -4.40 -5.22 -26.33
CA GLU A 86 -4.71 -4.44 -27.53
C GLU A 86 -4.20 -5.08 -28.84
N GLY A 87 -4.14 -6.41 -28.90
CA GLY A 87 -3.67 -7.17 -30.05
C GLY A 87 -3.82 -8.70 -29.88
N PRO A 88 -3.47 -9.49 -30.90
CA PRO A 88 -3.59 -10.94 -30.86
C PRO A 88 -2.72 -11.58 -29.77
N ALA A 89 -3.29 -12.46 -28.96
CA ALA A 89 -2.54 -13.24 -27.99
C ALA A 89 -1.55 -14.18 -28.70
N SER A 90 -0.26 -14.03 -28.41
CA SER A 90 0.83 -14.81 -29.00
C SER A 90 1.17 -16.03 -28.12
N PRO A 91 1.17 -17.26 -28.68
CA PRO A 91 1.53 -18.46 -27.92
C PRO A 91 3.02 -18.48 -27.51
N ALA A 92 3.89 -17.65 -28.09
CA ALA A 92 5.30 -17.55 -27.71
C ALA A 92 5.50 -17.24 -26.22
N TRP A 93 4.58 -16.46 -25.62
CA TRP A 93 4.56 -16.20 -24.18
C TRP A 93 4.36 -17.45 -23.34
N MET A 94 3.70 -18.50 -23.87
CA MET A 94 3.47 -19.74 -23.13
C MET A 94 4.71 -20.64 -23.04
N GLU A 95 5.84 -20.23 -23.63
CA GLU A 95 7.10 -20.97 -23.66
C GLU A 95 8.31 -20.12 -23.25
N GLN A 96 8.18 -18.79 -23.29
CA GLN A 96 9.26 -17.82 -23.08
C GLN A 96 8.81 -16.60 -22.24
N GLY A 97 9.76 -15.72 -21.95
CA GLY A 97 9.58 -14.55 -21.08
C GLY A 97 9.76 -14.87 -19.60
N THR A 98 10.05 -13.83 -18.81
CA THR A 98 10.48 -13.95 -17.41
C THR A 98 9.42 -14.63 -16.52
N TRP A 99 8.13 -14.45 -16.84
CA TRP A 99 7.03 -15.11 -16.12
C TRP A 99 7.07 -16.65 -16.23
N PHE A 100 7.58 -17.20 -17.34
CA PHE A 100 7.71 -18.63 -17.54
C PHE A 100 8.90 -19.21 -16.76
N THR A 101 9.98 -18.42 -16.61
CA THR A 101 11.06 -18.70 -15.64
C THR A 101 10.54 -18.71 -14.19
N TYR A 102 9.58 -17.84 -13.85
CA TYR A 102 8.93 -17.88 -12.54
C TYR A 102 8.05 -19.13 -12.38
N ALA A 103 7.39 -19.58 -13.46
CA ALA A 103 6.55 -20.78 -13.45
C ALA A 103 7.38 -22.04 -13.17
N GLU A 104 8.55 -22.16 -13.80
CA GLU A 104 9.55 -23.20 -13.52
C GLU A 104 9.97 -23.20 -12.04
N LYS A 105 10.35 -22.04 -11.52
CA LYS A 105 10.85 -21.87 -10.13
C LYS A 105 9.80 -22.15 -9.05
N LEU A 106 8.51 -22.06 -9.37
CA LEU A 106 7.40 -22.11 -8.39
C LEU A 106 6.42 -23.26 -8.63
N GLY A 107 6.62 -24.04 -9.68
CA GLY A 107 5.75 -25.15 -10.05
C GLY A 107 4.38 -24.70 -10.56
N ALA A 108 4.31 -23.59 -11.31
CA ALA A 108 3.04 -22.95 -11.67
C ALA A 108 2.36 -23.58 -12.89
N LEU A 109 1.03 -23.67 -12.86
CA LEU A 109 0.20 -23.88 -14.05
C LEU A 109 -0.01 -22.52 -14.75
N CYS A 110 0.23 -22.43 -16.06
CA CYS A 110 0.15 -21.18 -16.80
C CYS A 110 -1.07 -21.13 -17.72
N PHE A 111 -1.79 -20.01 -17.69
CA PHE A 111 -2.83 -19.64 -18.65
C PHE A 111 -2.49 -18.28 -19.30
N MET A 112 -2.91 -18.10 -20.54
CA MET A 112 -3.01 -16.79 -21.18
C MET A 112 -4.41 -16.63 -21.78
N LEU A 113 -5.15 -15.59 -21.36
CA LEU A 113 -6.50 -15.31 -21.87
C LEU A 113 -6.44 -14.15 -22.87
N GLU A 114 -6.95 -14.34 -24.08
CA GLU A 114 -7.02 -13.26 -25.07
C GLU A 114 -8.13 -12.25 -24.71
N HIS A 115 -7.87 -10.97 -24.96
CA HIS A 115 -8.83 -9.91 -24.68
C HIS A 115 -10.02 -9.98 -25.65
N ARG A 116 -11.23 -9.68 -25.16
CA ARG A 116 -12.42 -9.52 -26.02
C ARG A 116 -12.15 -8.49 -27.12
N PHE A 117 -12.64 -8.77 -28.32
CA PHE A 117 -12.46 -7.99 -29.56
C PHE A 117 -11.05 -7.96 -30.18
N TYR A 118 -10.05 -8.63 -29.62
CA TYR A 118 -8.70 -8.69 -30.20
C TYR A 118 -8.34 -10.11 -30.66
N GLY A 119 -7.40 -10.20 -31.62
CA GLY A 119 -6.96 -11.46 -32.20
C GLY A 119 -8.08 -12.28 -32.83
N LYS A 120 -8.36 -13.47 -32.28
CA LYS A 120 -9.46 -14.35 -32.73
C LYS A 120 -10.68 -14.32 -31.79
N SER A 121 -10.65 -13.48 -30.76
CA SER A 121 -11.68 -13.42 -29.72
C SER A 121 -12.79 -12.44 -30.09
N HIS A 122 -13.64 -12.87 -31.03
CA HIS A 122 -14.70 -12.05 -31.63
C HIS A 122 -16.06 -12.31 -30.95
N PRO A 123 -16.53 -11.41 -30.07
CA PRO A 123 -17.81 -11.59 -29.37
C PRO A 123 -19.04 -11.21 -30.22
N THR A 124 -18.85 -10.48 -31.31
CA THR A 124 -19.91 -9.87 -32.13
C THR A 124 -19.67 -10.12 -33.63
N PRO A 125 -20.71 -10.03 -34.48
CA PRO A 125 -20.57 -10.24 -35.93
C PRO A 125 -19.62 -9.28 -36.64
N ASP A 126 -19.45 -8.07 -36.10
CA ASP A 126 -18.62 -7.00 -36.66
C ASP A 126 -18.09 -6.03 -35.56
N LEU A 127 -17.32 -5.03 -36.00
CA LEU A 127 -16.71 -3.93 -35.24
C LEU A 127 -17.49 -2.60 -35.38
N SER A 128 -18.80 -2.63 -35.64
CA SER A 128 -19.64 -1.42 -35.64
C SER A 128 -19.65 -0.78 -34.24
N THR A 129 -19.91 0.52 -34.17
CA THR A 129 -19.94 1.26 -32.90
C THR A 129 -21.03 0.73 -31.94
N GLU A 130 -22.12 0.16 -32.48
CA GLU A 130 -23.11 -0.54 -31.66
C GLU A 130 -22.53 -1.78 -30.98
N HIS A 131 -21.80 -2.63 -31.71
CA HIS A 131 -21.18 -3.82 -31.17
C HIS A 131 -19.99 -3.51 -30.24
N LEU A 132 -19.20 -2.47 -30.57
CA LEU A 132 -18.08 -2.02 -29.75
C LEU A 132 -18.50 -1.56 -28.34
N ARG A 133 -19.79 -1.30 -28.05
CA ARG A 133 -20.27 -1.03 -26.67
C ARG A 133 -19.92 -2.13 -25.66
N PHE A 134 -19.67 -3.36 -26.12
CA PHE A 134 -19.25 -4.46 -25.27
C PHE A 134 -17.72 -4.52 -25.05
N LEU A 135 -16.94 -3.66 -25.73
CA LEU A 135 -15.51 -3.47 -25.52
C LEU A 135 -15.27 -2.40 -24.45
N SER A 136 -14.96 -2.84 -23.23
CA SER A 136 -14.47 -1.97 -22.16
C SER A 136 -13.58 -2.75 -21.19
N SER A 137 -12.71 -2.06 -20.47
CA SER A 137 -11.91 -2.62 -19.38
C SER A 137 -12.78 -3.31 -18.33
N ARG A 138 -13.96 -2.75 -18.03
CA ARG A 138 -14.92 -3.32 -17.07
C ARG A 138 -15.42 -4.69 -17.53
N GLN A 139 -15.78 -4.82 -18.81
CA GLN A 139 -16.20 -6.10 -19.39
C GLN A 139 -15.03 -7.11 -19.46
N ALA A 140 -13.83 -6.66 -19.81
CA ALA A 140 -12.63 -7.51 -19.86
C ALA A 140 -12.19 -8.02 -18.48
N LEU A 141 -12.31 -7.21 -17.43
CA LEU A 141 -12.08 -7.64 -16.05
C LEU A 141 -13.13 -8.65 -15.56
N ALA A 142 -14.37 -8.53 -16.04
CA ALA A 142 -15.42 -9.50 -15.78
C ALA A 142 -15.19 -10.82 -16.56
N ASP A 143 -14.65 -10.76 -17.79
CA ASP A 143 -14.20 -11.96 -18.52
C ASP A 143 -13.14 -12.72 -17.72
N LEU A 144 -12.12 -12.02 -17.23
CA LEU A 144 -11.05 -12.58 -16.40
C LEU A 144 -11.60 -13.21 -15.11
N ALA A 145 -12.55 -12.55 -14.45
CA ALA A 145 -13.23 -13.06 -13.27
C ALA A 145 -14.01 -14.35 -13.55
N HIS A 146 -14.78 -14.36 -14.64
CA HIS A 146 -15.56 -15.50 -15.08
C HIS A 146 -14.65 -16.67 -15.47
N PHE A 147 -13.68 -16.43 -16.36
CA PHE A 147 -12.71 -17.43 -16.83
C PHE A 147 -11.98 -18.07 -15.66
N ARG A 148 -11.40 -17.27 -14.75
CA ARG A 148 -10.74 -17.78 -13.54
C ARG A 148 -11.66 -18.68 -12.75
N THR A 149 -12.89 -18.26 -12.50
CA THR A 149 -13.84 -18.98 -11.63
C THR A 149 -14.19 -20.35 -12.23
N VAL A 150 -14.65 -20.38 -13.48
CA VAL A 150 -15.04 -21.63 -14.16
C VAL A 150 -13.83 -22.56 -14.35
N MET A 151 -12.66 -22.03 -14.70
CA MET A 151 -11.45 -22.85 -14.83
C MET A 151 -10.94 -23.38 -13.47
N ALA A 152 -11.10 -22.60 -12.40
CA ALA A 152 -10.75 -23.05 -11.06
C ALA A 152 -11.66 -24.19 -10.57
N GLU A 153 -12.97 -24.12 -10.84
CA GLU A 153 -13.92 -25.19 -10.52
C GLU A 153 -13.69 -26.43 -11.40
N THR A 154 -13.64 -26.25 -12.73
CA THR A 154 -13.55 -27.34 -13.71
C THR A 154 -12.27 -28.16 -13.56
N LEU A 155 -11.17 -27.53 -13.16
CA LEU A 155 -9.85 -28.17 -13.05
C LEU A 155 -9.41 -28.43 -11.59
N GLY A 156 -10.27 -28.16 -10.59
CA GLY A 156 -9.94 -28.37 -9.17
C GLY A 156 -8.82 -27.46 -8.64
N LEU A 157 -8.78 -26.20 -9.10
CA LEU A 157 -7.77 -25.20 -8.77
C LEU A 157 -8.30 -24.11 -7.81
N SER A 158 -9.51 -24.27 -7.24
CA SER A 158 -10.15 -23.26 -6.37
C SER A 158 -9.29 -22.81 -5.18
N GLU A 159 -8.59 -23.76 -4.54
CA GLU A 159 -7.68 -23.51 -3.41
C GLU A 159 -6.29 -23.02 -3.84
N ARG A 160 -5.97 -23.01 -5.14
CA ARG A 160 -4.67 -22.51 -5.62
C ARG A 160 -4.67 -21.00 -5.65
N LYS A 161 -3.50 -20.42 -5.38
CA LYS A 161 -3.27 -18.97 -5.47
C LYS A 161 -3.05 -18.56 -6.92
N TRP A 162 -3.94 -17.73 -7.45
CA TRP A 162 -3.85 -17.18 -8.80
C TRP A 162 -3.04 -15.88 -8.80
N VAL A 163 -2.09 -15.71 -9.73
CA VAL A 163 -1.30 -14.48 -9.92
C VAL A 163 -1.50 -13.98 -11.34
N ALA A 164 -1.90 -12.71 -11.49
CA ALA A 164 -2.12 -12.10 -12.80
C ALA A 164 -0.87 -11.34 -13.30
N PHE A 165 -0.60 -11.42 -14.60
CA PHE A 165 0.53 -10.76 -15.26
C PHE A 165 0.02 -9.97 -16.47
N GLY A 166 0.63 -8.82 -16.73
CA GLY A 166 0.41 -8.06 -17.95
C GLY A 166 1.44 -6.93 -18.11
N GLY A 167 1.65 -6.53 -19.36
CA GLY A 167 2.42 -5.36 -19.79
C GLY A 167 1.51 -4.35 -20.49
N SER A 168 1.87 -3.07 -20.62
CA SER A 168 1.02 -2.04 -21.25
C SER A 168 -0.38 -1.96 -20.59
N TYR A 169 -1.44 -1.77 -21.37
CA TYR A 169 -2.83 -1.87 -20.96
C TYR A 169 -3.18 -3.19 -20.23
N PRO A 170 -2.71 -4.39 -20.64
CA PRO A 170 -2.77 -5.59 -19.81
C PRO A 170 -2.13 -5.47 -18.43
N GLY A 171 -1.08 -4.66 -18.29
CA GLY A 171 -0.51 -4.30 -16.98
C GLY A 171 -1.52 -3.53 -16.13
N SER A 172 -2.23 -2.56 -16.73
CA SER A 172 -3.33 -1.85 -16.08
C SER A 172 -4.48 -2.80 -15.73
N LEU A 173 -4.88 -3.70 -16.63
CA LEU A 173 -5.84 -4.77 -16.34
C LEU A 173 -5.36 -5.69 -15.20
N ALA A 174 -4.08 -6.05 -15.13
CA ALA A 174 -3.53 -6.86 -14.04
C ALA A 174 -3.61 -6.16 -12.68
N ALA A 175 -3.34 -4.84 -12.65
CA ALA A 175 -3.55 -4.02 -11.46
C ALA A 175 -5.03 -3.94 -11.07
N TRP A 176 -5.90 -3.64 -12.05
CA TRP A 176 -7.34 -3.45 -11.83
C TRP A 176 -8.06 -4.76 -11.50
N PHE A 177 -7.60 -5.91 -12.01
CA PHE A 177 -8.15 -7.22 -11.70
C PHE A 177 -7.87 -7.58 -10.25
N ARG A 178 -6.64 -7.34 -9.76
CA ARG A 178 -6.31 -7.49 -8.33
C ARG A 178 -7.04 -6.48 -7.44
N LEU A 179 -7.28 -5.25 -7.92
CA LEU A 179 -8.06 -4.22 -7.21
C LEU A 179 -9.55 -4.58 -7.08
N LYS A 180 -10.20 -5.03 -8.16
CA LYS A 180 -11.65 -5.25 -8.24
C LYS A 180 -12.07 -6.66 -7.82
N TYR A 181 -11.21 -7.66 -8.06
CA TYR A 181 -11.45 -9.07 -7.73
C TYR A 181 -10.36 -9.66 -6.81
N PRO A 182 -10.06 -9.03 -5.65
CA PRO A 182 -9.01 -9.48 -4.73
C PRO A 182 -9.31 -10.84 -4.05
N HIS A 183 -10.52 -11.37 -4.23
CA HIS A 183 -10.95 -12.69 -3.80
C HIS A 183 -10.68 -13.79 -4.85
N LEU A 184 -10.47 -13.42 -6.12
CA LEU A 184 -10.18 -14.35 -7.22
C LEU A 184 -8.68 -14.43 -7.55
N VAL A 185 -8.01 -13.28 -7.55
CA VAL A 185 -6.57 -13.17 -7.84
C VAL A 185 -5.82 -12.70 -6.59
N TYR A 186 -4.79 -13.44 -6.23
CA TYR A 186 -4.04 -13.31 -4.99
C TYR A 186 -3.00 -12.19 -5.03
N ALA A 187 -2.36 -11.98 -6.19
CA ALA A 187 -1.38 -10.93 -6.45
C ALA A 187 -1.33 -10.61 -7.94
N SER A 188 -0.73 -9.49 -8.34
CA SER A 188 -0.45 -9.22 -9.75
C SER A 188 0.87 -8.47 -10.00
N VAL A 189 1.37 -8.61 -11.23
CA VAL A 189 2.51 -7.87 -11.76
C VAL A 189 2.01 -7.02 -12.92
N ALA A 190 1.96 -5.71 -12.69
CA ALA A 190 1.41 -4.69 -13.58
C ALA A 190 2.57 -3.92 -14.23
N THR A 191 3.17 -4.53 -15.26
CA THR A 191 4.35 -3.99 -15.92
C THR A 191 3.98 -2.84 -16.86
N SER A 192 4.73 -1.74 -16.81
CA SER A 192 4.63 -0.57 -17.69
C SER A 192 3.18 -0.11 -17.89
N ALA A 193 2.44 -0.11 -16.79
CA ALA A 193 1.00 -0.03 -16.76
C ALA A 193 0.54 1.44 -16.65
N PRO A 194 -0.04 2.05 -17.72
CA PRO A 194 -0.65 3.38 -17.63
C PRO A 194 -1.97 3.26 -16.85
N VAL A 195 -1.90 3.51 -15.54
CA VAL A 195 -3.05 3.36 -14.63
C VAL A 195 -3.84 4.65 -14.44
N HIS A 196 -3.28 5.79 -14.82
CA HIS A 196 -3.96 7.09 -14.80
C HIS A 196 -4.44 7.47 -16.20
N ALA A 197 -5.75 7.42 -16.44
CA ALA A 197 -6.35 7.91 -17.68
C ALA A 197 -6.17 9.43 -17.79
N GLN A 198 -5.84 9.95 -18.97
CA GLN A 198 -5.56 11.38 -19.16
C GLN A 198 -5.83 11.75 -20.62
N VAL A 199 -6.75 12.68 -20.89
CA VAL A 199 -7.13 13.06 -22.26
C VAL A 199 -5.92 13.56 -23.05
N ASN A 200 -5.21 14.55 -22.50
CA ASN A 200 -4.05 15.16 -23.13
C ASN A 200 -2.76 14.69 -22.47
N PHE A 201 -1.92 13.92 -23.17
CA PHE A 201 -0.73 13.28 -22.62
C PHE A 201 0.56 13.71 -23.35
N PRO A 202 0.93 15.00 -23.31
CA PRO A 202 2.15 15.49 -23.95
C PRO A 202 3.43 15.00 -23.25
N GLU A 203 3.36 14.57 -21.98
CA GLU A 203 4.50 14.07 -21.20
C GLU A 203 5.15 12.83 -21.83
N TYR A 204 4.40 12.07 -22.66
CA TYR A 204 4.96 11.01 -23.51
C TYR A 204 6.09 11.57 -24.38
N LEU A 205 5.83 12.64 -25.14
CA LEU A 205 6.80 13.23 -26.07
C LEU A 205 7.96 13.91 -25.32
N GLU A 206 7.75 14.36 -24.09
CA GLU A 206 8.81 14.84 -23.20
C GLU A 206 9.74 13.70 -22.73
N VAL A 207 9.22 12.50 -22.48
CA VAL A 207 10.06 11.31 -22.27
C VAL A 207 10.80 10.96 -23.55
N VAL A 208 10.14 10.95 -24.72
CA VAL A 208 10.80 10.74 -26.02
C VAL A 208 11.99 11.68 -26.19
N ARG A 209 11.81 13.00 -25.98
CA ARG A 209 12.91 13.98 -26.02
C ARG A 209 14.08 13.59 -25.10
N ARG A 210 13.78 13.23 -23.84
CA ARG A 210 14.80 12.87 -22.84
C ARG A 210 15.54 11.57 -23.19
N SER A 211 14.84 10.59 -23.74
CA SER A 211 15.39 9.32 -24.21
C SER A 211 16.30 9.52 -25.43
N LEU A 212 15.91 10.36 -26.40
CA LEU A 212 16.82 10.77 -27.50
C LEU A 212 18.06 11.51 -26.96
N ALA A 213 17.86 12.42 -26.01
CA ALA A 213 18.95 13.19 -25.39
C ALA A 213 19.96 12.32 -24.61
N SER A 214 19.52 11.18 -24.04
CA SER A 214 20.41 10.30 -23.27
C SER A 214 21.43 9.53 -24.12
N GLU A 215 21.13 9.29 -25.40
CA GLU A 215 22.10 8.73 -26.36
C GLU A 215 22.91 9.85 -27.04
N ASN A 216 22.27 10.95 -27.44
CA ASN A 216 22.92 12.08 -28.06
C ASN A 216 22.15 13.38 -27.77
N THR A 217 22.76 14.30 -27.01
CA THR A 217 22.13 15.58 -26.60
C THR A 217 21.68 16.47 -27.76
N ASN A 218 22.31 16.35 -28.94
CA ASN A 218 21.92 17.10 -30.13
C ASN A 218 20.79 16.43 -30.93
N CYS A 219 20.57 15.12 -30.75
CA CYS A 219 19.55 14.36 -31.49
C CYS A 219 18.14 14.96 -31.40
N PRO A 220 17.55 15.24 -30.21
CA PRO A 220 16.22 15.85 -30.15
C PRO A 220 16.16 17.28 -30.72
N LEU A 221 17.28 18.02 -30.69
CA LEU A 221 17.36 19.35 -31.31
C LEU A 221 17.33 19.28 -32.84
N LEU A 222 17.98 18.27 -33.41
CA LEU A 222 17.99 17.99 -34.84
C LEU A 222 16.61 17.50 -35.32
N VAL A 223 15.95 16.62 -34.55
CA VAL A 223 14.57 16.18 -34.81
C VAL A 223 13.60 17.37 -34.73
N LYS A 224 13.69 18.23 -33.70
CA LYS A 224 12.86 19.44 -33.60
C LYS A 224 13.06 20.38 -34.78
N LYS A 225 14.31 20.67 -35.16
CA LYS A 225 14.61 21.49 -36.33
C LYS A 225 14.06 20.88 -37.63
N ALA A 226 14.13 19.56 -37.80
CA ALA A 226 13.58 18.88 -38.97
C ALA A 226 12.04 18.94 -39.02
N SER A 227 11.38 18.67 -37.89
CA SER A 227 9.92 18.74 -37.75
C SER A 227 9.41 20.16 -37.99
N ASP A 228 10.05 21.18 -37.41
CA ASP A 228 9.72 22.60 -37.64
C ASP A 228 9.92 23.00 -39.11
N THR A 229 11.02 22.56 -39.73
CA THR A 229 11.26 22.82 -41.17
C THR A 229 10.18 22.21 -42.04
N LEU A 230 9.74 20.99 -41.74
CA LEU A 230 8.64 20.34 -42.44
C LEU A 230 7.32 21.10 -42.24
N VAL A 231 7.00 21.54 -41.01
CA VAL A 231 5.80 22.36 -40.74
C VAL A 231 5.79 23.66 -41.54
N GLU A 232 6.94 24.33 -41.72
CA GLU A 232 7.01 25.52 -42.57
C GLU A 232 6.83 25.19 -44.06
N LEU A 233 7.43 24.10 -44.57
CA LEU A 233 7.26 23.67 -45.95
C LEU A 233 5.79 23.29 -46.26
N LEU A 234 5.10 22.64 -45.32
CA LEU A 234 3.69 22.26 -45.45
C LEU A 234 2.71 23.44 -45.61
N LYS A 235 3.16 24.68 -45.37
CA LYS A 235 2.35 25.90 -45.63
C LYS A 235 2.34 26.32 -47.09
N ASP A 236 3.29 25.83 -47.90
CA ASP A 236 3.41 26.16 -49.32
C ASP A 236 3.14 24.93 -50.21
N PRO A 237 2.00 24.89 -50.93
CA PRO A 237 1.66 23.82 -51.87
C PRO A 237 2.67 23.58 -53.00
N THR A 238 3.58 24.52 -53.29
CA THR A 238 4.64 24.28 -54.29
C THR A 238 5.66 23.24 -53.82
N THR A 239 5.83 23.07 -52.50
CA THR A 239 6.78 22.11 -51.90
C THR A 239 6.28 20.67 -51.96
N TYR A 240 4.97 20.44 -52.11
CA TYR A 240 4.34 19.13 -51.91
C TYR A 240 4.92 18.04 -52.83
N ASN A 241 5.31 18.39 -54.07
CA ASN A 241 5.95 17.46 -54.99
C ASN A 241 7.32 16.96 -54.46
N ASN A 242 8.09 17.84 -53.82
CA ASN A 242 9.40 17.49 -53.25
C ASN A 242 9.20 16.63 -52.01
N ILE A 243 8.33 17.04 -51.08
CA ILE A 243 8.00 16.25 -49.87
C ILE A 243 7.51 14.85 -50.24
N THR A 244 6.64 14.73 -51.26
CA THR A 244 6.17 13.45 -51.80
C THR A 244 7.31 12.52 -52.20
N LYS A 245 8.34 13.08 -52.86
CA LYS A 245 9.53 12.34 -53.31
C LYS A 245 10.48 12.01 -52.15
N ASP A 246 10.76 12.99 -51.30
CA ASP A 246 11.77 12.89 -50.23
C ASP A 246 11.41 11.80 -49.21
N PHE A 247 10.13 11.72 -48.85
CA PHE A 247 9.55 10.74 -47.91
C PHE A 247 8.95 9.49 -48.59
N ASN A 248 9.05 9.39 -49.93
CA ASN A 248 8.52 8.26 -50.72
C ASN A 248 7.02 7.94 -50.40
N LEU A 249 6.16 8.95 -50.54
CA LEU A 249 4.73 8.83 -50.22
C LEU A 249 3.97 8.02 -51.29
N CYS A 250 2.93 7.30 -50.88
CA CYS A 250 2.12 6.45 -51.78
C CYS A 250 1.30 7.24 -52.81
N SER A 251 0.96 8.49 -52.47
CA SER A 251 0.20 9.40 -53.31
C SER A 251 0.82 10.80 -53.21
N LYS A 252 0.52 11.67 -54.17
CA LYS A 252 0.95 13.08 -54.10
C LYS A 252 0.33 13.73 -52.87
N LEU A 253 1.18 14.33 -52.03
CA LEU A 253 0.78 15.05 -50.83
C LEU A 253 -0.24 16.15 -51.15
N GLN A 254 -1.32 16.19 -50.37
CA GLN A 254 -2.35 17.22 -50.40
C GLN A 254 -2.76 17.54 -48.97
N ILE A 255 -2.44 18.75 -48.50
CA ILE A 255 -2.96 19.28 -47.23
C ILE A 255 -4.11 20.22 -47.58
N GLN A 256 -5.34 19.87 -47.15
CA GLN A 256 -6.55 20.69 -47.32
C GLN A 256 -7.08 21.16 -45.95
N THR A 257 -6.79 20.40 -44.90
CA THR A 257 -7.24 20.59 -43.52
C THR A 257 -6.06 20.48 -42.54
N LYS A 258 -6.25 20.95 -41.31
CA LYS A 258 -5.27 20.72 -40.23
C LYS A 258 -5.04 19.23 -39.96
N SER A 259 -6.07 18.39 -40.12
CA SER A 259 -5.98 16.94 -39.89
C SER A 259 -5.04 16.25 -40.88
N ASP A 260 -5.01 16.68 -42.14
CA ASP A 260 -4.09 16.13 -43.14
C ASP A 260 -2.63 16.39 -42.73
N SER A 261 -2.33 17.62 -42.29
CA SER A 261 -0.98 17.97 -41.81
C SER A 261 -0.63 17.25 -40.51
N ALA A 262 -1.57 17.17 -39.57
CA ALA A 262 -1.34 16.54 -38.28
C ALA A 262 -1.10 15.04 -38.41
N TYR A 263 -1.90 14.33 -39.23
CA TYR A 263 -1.72 12.90 -39.49
C TYR A 263 -0.36 12.59 -40.13
N PHE A 264 0.07 13.39 -41.11
CA PHE A 264 1.39 13.22 -41.71
C PHE A 264 2.53 13.45 -40.71
N LEU A 265 2.43 14.50 -39.89
CA LEU A 265 3.45 14.82 -38.88
C LEU A 265 3.52 13.80 -37.75
N GLU A 266 2.36 13.30 -37.29
CA GLU A 266 2.22 12.21 -36.31
C GLU A 266 2.81 10.90 -36.87
N THR A 267 2.50 10.56 -38.13
CA THR A 267 3.07 9.37 -38.81
C THR A 267 4.59 9.41 -38.84
N LEU A 268 5.19 10.58 -39.09
CA LEU A 268 6.66 10.70 -39.10
C LEU A 268 7.26 10.68 -37.68
N ALA A 269 6.58 11.28 -36.69
CA ALA A 269 6.98 11.23 -35.29
C ALA A 269 6.93 9.80 -34.72
N GLY A 270 5.95 9.00 -35.16
CA GLY A 270 5.77 7.58 -34.82
C GLY A 270 7.06 6.76 -34.94
N ASN A 271 7.84 6.98 -36.00
CA ASN A 271 9.15 6.32 -36.19
C ASN A 271 10.11 6.47 -35.01
N PHE A 272 10.09 7.62 -34.33
CA PHE A 272 10.92 7.90 -33.16
C PHE A 272 10.22 7.47 -31.86
N MET A 273 8.90 7.62 -31.78
CA MET A 273 8.08 7.22 -30.63
C MET A 273 8.17 5.71 -30.41
N ASP A 274 7.93 4.90 -31.45
CA ASP A 274 8.00 3.43 -31.41
C ASP A 274 9.40 2.94 -31.01
N VAL A 275 10.45 3.50 -31.61
CA VAL A 275 11.83 3.10 -31.32
C VAL A 275 12.25 3.49 -29.91
N VAL A 276 11.77 4.61 -29.35
CA VAL A 276 11.98 4.93 -27.94
C VAL A 276 11.19 3.99 -27.04
N GLN A 277 9.90 3.79 -27.30
CA GLN A 277 9.04 2.91 -26.52
C GLN A 277 9.61 1.50 -26.45
N TYR A 278 10.25 1.01 -27.51
CA TYR A 278 10.73 -0.38 -27.62
C TYR A 278 12.25 -0.51 -27.75
N ASN A 279 13.00 0.45 -27.23
CA ASN A 279 14.47 0.46 -27.31
C ASN A 279 15.11 -0.71 -26.51
N GLN A 280 15.75 -1.64 -27.21
CA GLN A 280 16.54 -2.75 -26.64
C GLN A 280 15.74 -3.65 -25.68
N ASP A 281 14.49 -3.96 -26.04
CA ASP A 281 13.53 -4.67 -25.18
C ASP A 281 13.56 -6.21 -25.26
N ASN A 282 14.30 -6.81 -26.20
CA ASN A 282 14.38 -8.27 -26.39
C ASN A 282 13.09 -8.97 -26.89
N ARG A 283 12.13 -8.26 -27.52
CA ARG A 283 10.88 -8.83 -28.09
C ARG A 283 11.02 -9.81 -29.26
N GLU A 284 12.22 -10.10 -29.73
CA GLU A 284 12.49 -10.92 -30.92
C GLU A 284 11.85 -12.33 -30.88
N PHE A 285 11.70 -12.92 -29.69
CA PHE A 285 11.06 -14.23 -29.51
C PHE A 285 9.57 -14.27 -29.89
N GLU A 286 8.89 -13.11 -29.95
CA GLU A 286 7.51 -13.00 -30.43
C GLU A 286 7.40 -12.95 -31.95
N GLY A 287 8.54 -12.93 -32.67
CA GLY A 287 8.59 -12.74 -34.13
C GLY A 287 8.50 -11.28 -34.57
N VAL A 288 8.71 -10.32 -33.65
CA VAL A 288 8.64 -8.88 -33.92
C VAL A 288 9.83 -8.44 -34.79
N MET A 289 9.53 -7.76 -35.91
CA MET A 289 10.52 -7.16 -36.80
C MET A 289 11.08 -5.84 -36.24
N GLY A 290 12.27 -5.44 -36.68
CA GLY A 290 12.87 -4.14 -36.32
C GLY A 290 13.44 -4.02 -34.90
N THR A 291 13.53 -5.12 -34.14
CA THR A 291 14.09 -5.16 -32.77
C THR A 291 15.58 -4.78 -32.67
N ASN A 292 16.27 -4.70 -33.81
CA ASN A 292 17.64 -4.19 -33.95
C ASN A 292 17.71 -2.66 -34.09
N ILE A 293 16.59 -1.98 -34.39
CA ILE A 293 16.53 -0.52 -34.44
C ILE A 293 16.44 0.01 -33.01
N THR A 294 17.32 0.94 -32.69
CA THR A 294 17.46 1.53 -31.36
C THR A 294 17.56 3.05 -31.47
N ILE A 295 17.39 3.75 -30.35
CA ILE A 295 17.58 5.21 -30.27
C ILE A 295 18.95 5.61 -30.84
N LYS A 296 19.98 4.82 -30.55
CA LYS A 296 21.34 5.01 -31.07
C LYS A 296 21.42 4.96 -32.60
N VAL A 297 20.62 4.10 -33.26
CA VAL A 297 20.56 4.01 -34.72
C VAL A 297 19.92 5.28 -35.29
N LEU A 298 18.74 5.67 -34.79
CA LEU A 298 18.04 6.87 -35.28
C LEU A 298 18.85 8.16 -35.02
N CYS A 299 19.42 8.30 -33.83
CA CYS A 299 20.28 9.43 -33.50
C CYS A 299 21.61 9.42 -34.26
N GLY A 300 22.06 8.26 -34.74
CA GLY A 300 23.16 8.14 -35.70
C GLY A 300 22.79 8.77 -37.05
N VAL A 301 21.66 8.37 -37.64
CA VAL A 301 21.15 8.92 -38.91
C VAL A 301 20.90 10.43 -38.80
N MET A 302 20.31 10.90 -37.69
CA MET A 302 20.09 12.34 -37.47
C MET A 302 21.40 13.12 -37.25
N ALA A 303 22.45 12.50 -36.70
CA ALA A 303 23.75 13.14 -36.51
C ALA A 303 24.60 13.19 -37.80
N ASP A 304 24.41 12.25 -38.73
CA ASP A 304 25.21 12.12 -39.95
C ASP A 304 25.03 13.34 -40.89
N ALA A 305 26.09 14.15 -41.00
CA ALA A 305 26.10 15.32 -41.86
C ALA A 305 26.27 15.04 -43.36
N SER A 306 26.66 13.81 -43.74
CA SER A 306 26.74 13.42 -45.15
C SER A 306 25.36 13.25 -45.80
N LEU A 307 24.33 12.97 -44.98
CA LEU A 307 22.94 12.83 -45.40
C LEU A 307 22.20 14.18 -45.58
N GLY A 308 22.93 15.30 -45.57
CA GLY A 308 22.38 16.64 -45.80
C GLY A 308 21.97 17.38 -44.54
N ASP A 309 20.95 18.23 -44.65
CA ASP A 309 20.41 19.01 -43.54
C ASP A 309 19.48 18.17 -42.63
N PRO A 310 18.99 18.69 -41.48
CA PRO A 310 18.13 17.92 -40.59
C PRO A 310 16.84 17.40 -41.23
N TYR A 311 16.24 18.15 -42.17
CA TYR A 311 15.07 17.71 -42.93
C TYR A 311 15.40 16.48 -43.80
N SER A 312 16.51 16.53 -44.53
CA SER A 312 16.99 15.43 -45.38
C SER A 312 17.27 14.15 -44.58
N ARG A 313 17.80 14.29 -43.35
CA ARG A 313 18.04 13.19 -42.41
C ARG A 313 16.75 12.61 -41.83
N TYR A 314 15.74 13.45 -41.57
CA TYR A 314 14.43 13.00 -41.11
C TYR A 314 13.71 12.18 -42.19
N ALA A 315 13.81 12.60 -43.46
CA ALA A 315 13.36 11.80 -44.60
C ALA A 315 14.18 10.50 -44.78
N ALA A 316 15.48 10.49 -44.45
CA ALA A 316 16.29 9.28 -44.44
C ALA A 316 15.87 8.29 -43.34
N VAL A 317 15.49 8.77 -42.15
CA VAL A 317 14.90 7.92 -41.10
C VAL A 317 13.59 7.28 -41.56
N ALA A 318 12.68 8.05 -42.17
CA ALA A 318 11.42 7.50 -42.68
C ALA A 318 11.67 6.39 -43.72
N ARG A 319 12.58 6.60 -44.68
CA ARG A 319 12.97 5.58 -45.67
C ARG A 319 13.60 4.34 -45.03
N PHE A 320 14.51 4.51 -44.07
CA PHE A 320 15.13 3.40 -43.34
C PHE A 320 14.11 2.53 -42.57
N MET A 321 13.11 3.17 -41.94
CA MET A 321 12.02 2.46 -41.26
C MET A 321 11.15 1.70 -42.25
N MET A 322 10.77 2.33 -43.38
CA MET A 322 10.02 1.67 -44.45
C MET A 322 10.76 0.46 -45.04
N GLU A 323 12.05 0.58 -45.32
CA GLU A 323 12.88 -0.53 -45.79
C GLU A 323 12.88 -1.70 -44.79
N THR A 324 13.01 -1.40 -43.50
CA THR A 324 12.99 -2.41 -42.43
C THR A 324 11.66 -3.16 -42.35
N PHE A 325 10.54 -2.44 -42.44
CA PHE A 325 9.20 -3.04 -42.41
C PHE A 325 8.69 -3.49 -43.80
N SER A 326 9.55 -3.51 -44.82
CA SER A 326 9.21 -3.90 -46.21
C SER A 326 8.05 -3.09 -46.83
N MET A 327 7.89 -1.83 -46.41
CA MET A 327 6.88 -0.90 -46.91
C MET A 327 7.35 -0.25 -48.22
N LYS A 328 6.51 -0.32 -49.26
CA LYS A 328 6.85 0.22 -50.59
C LYS A 328 6.81 1.76 -50.65
N CYS A 329 5.91 2.36 -49.89
CA CYS A 329 5.63 3.79 -49.84
C CYS A 329 4.95 4.11 -48.49
N LEU A 330 4.97 5.37 -48.07
CA LEU A 330 4.27 5.82 -46.86
C LEU A 330 2.88 6.36 -47.23
N ASN A 331 1.79 5.78 -46.71
CA ASN A 331 0.46 6.39 -46.86
C ASN A 331 0.25 7.42 -45.74
N VAL A 332 -0.01 8.67 -46.12
CA VAL A 332 -0.20 9.82 -45.21
C VAL A 332 -1.52 10.54 -45.51
N SER A 333 -2.42 9.88 -46.22
CA SER A 333 -3.76 10.38 -46.52
C SER A 333 -4.67 10.22 -45.30
N TYR A 334 -5.08 11.34 -44.69
CA TYR A 334 -6.03 11.30 -43.57
C TYR A 334 -7.40 10.76 -43.99
N SER A 335 -7.83 10.96 -45.25
CA SER A 335 -9.08 10.36 -45.75
C SER A 335 -9.01 8.84 -45.85
N ASP A 336 -7.87 8.29 -46.25
CA ASP A 336 -7.66 6.83 -46.30
C ASP A 336 -7.65 6.27 -44.88
N TYR A 337 -6.98 6.96 -43.94
CA TYR A 337 -7.00 6.61 -42.53
C TYR A 337 -8.42 6.62 -41.93
N VAL A 338 -9.22 7.65 -42.23
CA VAL A 338 -10.64 7.71 -41.83
C VAL A 338 -11.43 6.55 -42.42
N GLN A 339 -11.21 6.19 -43.69
CA GLN A 339 -11.87 5.06 -44.35
C GLN A 339 -11.49 3.71 -43.68
N ASP A 340 -10.20 3.50 -43.40
CA ASP A 340 -9.70 2.30 -42.75
C ASP A 340 -10.22 2.17 -41.31
N MET A 341 -10.23 3.28 -40.56
CA MET A 341 -10.71 3.35 -39.18
C MET A 341 -12.23 3.24 -39.06
N THR A 342 -13.01 3.64 -40.07
CA THR A 342 -14.48 3.51 -40.08
C THR A 342 -14.97 2.15 -40.58
N SER A 343 -14.09 1.32 -41.16
CA SER A 343 -14.42 -0.05 -41.55
C SER A 343 -14.80 -0.92 -40.35
N ALA A 344 -16.06 -1.36 -40.31
CA ALA A 344 -16.58 -2.25 -39.27
C ALA A 344 -16.25 -3.74 -39.49
N SER A 345 -15.61 -4.14 -40.61
CA SER A 345 -15.35 -5.55 -40.87
C SER A 345 -14.26 -6.13 -39.96
N TRP A 346 -14.41 -7.37 -39.49
CA TRP A 346 -13.32 -8.15 -38.87
C TRP A 346 -12.14 -8.42 -39.81
N SER A 347 -12.33 -8.27 -41.13
CA SER A 347 -11.27 -8.30 -42.14
C SER A 347 -10.83 -6.89 -42.61
N GLY A 348 -11.29 -5.83 -41.94
CA GLY A 348 -10.96 -4.45 -42.27
C GLY A 348 -9.51 -4.08 -41.94
N PRO A 349 -8.93 -3.04 -42.59
CA PRO A 349 -7.51 -2.69 -42.39
C PRO A 349 -7.14 -2.37 -40.94
N ALA A 350 -8.00 -1.65 -40.21
CA ALA A 350 -7.81 -1.32 -38.80
C ALA A 350 -8.25 -2.42 -37.81
N ALA A 351 -8.79 -3.55 -38.28
CA ALA A 351 -9.40 -4.59 -37.43
C ALA A 351 -8.40 -5.45 -36.64
N GLY A 352 -7.09 -5.35 -36.94
CA GLY A 352 -6.04 -6.02 -36.17
C GLY A 352 -5.89 -5.52 -34.73
N GLY A 353 -6.48 -4.36 -34.41
CA GLY A 353 -6.49 -3.78 -33.07
C GLY A 353 -6.66 -2.26 -33.06
N GLY A 354 -6.32 -1.56 -34.15
CA GLY A 354 -6.37 -0.09 -34.24
C GLY A 354 -7.77 0.49 -33.99
N ARG A 355 -8.81 -0.02 -34.68
CA ARG A 355 -10.19 0.45 -34.50
C ARG A 355 -10.72 0.14 -33.09
N GLN A 356 -10.30 -0.97 -32.50
CA GLN A 356 -10.68 -1.37 -31.14
C GLN A 356 -9.99 -0.49 -30.09
N TRP A 357 -8.70 -0.23 -30.26
CA TRP A 357 -7.91 0.56 -29.32
C TRP A 357 -8.33 2.03 -29.31
N VAL A 358 -8.51 2.65 -30.48
CA VAL A 358 -9.00 4.04 -30.55
C VAL A 358 -10.42 4.16 -29.98
N TYR A 359 -11.28 3.13 -30.12
CA TYR A 359 -12.56 3.13 -29.42
C TYR A 359 -12.39 3.19 -27.89
N GLN A 360 -11.46 2.40 -27.33
CA GLN A 360 -11.17 2.43 -25.88
C GLN A 360 -10.52 3.75 -25.42
N THR A 361 -9.64 4.37 -26.23
CA THR A 361 -9.12 5.70 -25.91
C THR A 361 -10.24 6.75 -25.91
N CYS A 362 -11.18 6.66 -26.86
CA CYS A 362 -12.32 7.58 -26.95
C CYS A 362 -13.38 7.39 -25.85
N THR A 363 -13.49 6.19 -25.26
CA THR A 363 -14.58 5.81 -24.33
C THR A 363 -14.15 5.44 -22.91
N GLU A 364 -12.84 5.35 -22.63
CA GLU A 364 -12.32 5.08 -21.28
C GLU A 364 -11.05 5.88 -20.93
N PHE A 365 -10.06 6.03 -21.83
CA PHE A 365 -8.68 6.33 -21.40
C PHE A 365 -8.07 7.68 -21.81
N GLY A 366 -8.42 8.22 -22.98
CA GLY A 366 -7.61 9.25 -23.62
C GLY A 366 -6.25 8.69 -24.03
N PHE A 367 -5.16 9.19 -23.44
CA PHE A 367 -3.75 8.90 -23.75
C PHE A 367 -3.22 9.56 -25.03
N TYR A 368 -3.81 10.66 -25.50
CA TYR A 368 -3.38 11.29 -26.76
C TYR A 368 -2.02 11.98 -26.63
N GLN A 369 -1.04 11.50 -27.38
CA GLN A 369 0.34 11.99 -27.39
C GLN A 369 0.45 13.30 -28.19
N SER A 370 0.02 14.41 -27.60
CA SER A 370 -0.05 15.70 -28.29
C SER A 370 1.27 16.47 -28.28
N THR A 371 1.43 17.34 -29.27
CA THR A 371 2.54 18.32 -29.34
C THR A 371 2.32 19.57 -28.48
N ASP A 372 1.38 19.55 -27.54
CA ASP A 372 0.97 20.73 -26.75
C ASP A 372 2.05 21.19 -25.74
N SER A 373 2.99 20.31 -25.35
CA SER A 373 4.15 20.71 -24.53
C SER A 373 5.24 21.37 -25.40
N PRO A 374 5.93 22.43 -24.89
CA PRO A 374 7.13 22.96 -25.54
C PRO A 374 8.37 22.06 -25.33
N ASP A 375 8.35 21.13 -24.37
CA ASP A 375 9.52 20.33 -23.97
C ASP A 375 9.63 18.99 -24.71
N GLN A 376 9.29 18.98 -26.01
CA GLN A 376 9.31 17.80 -26.87
C GLN A 376 9.86 18.10 -28.29
N PRO A 377 10.22 17.09 -29.12
CA PRO A 377 11.04 17.27 -30.30
C PRO A 377 10.26 17.30 -31.63
N PHE A 378 8.93 17.43 -31.61
CA PHE A 378 8.05 17.43 -32.79
C PHE A 378 7.12 18.66 -32.81
N ALA A 379 6.32 18.79 -33.87
CA ALA A 379 5.33 19.84 -34.02
C ALA A 379 4.12 19.40 -34.87
N GLY A 380 2.96 20.00 -34.62
CA GLY A 380 1.84 20.05 -35.58
C GLY A 380 0.73 19.01 -35.43
N PHE A 381 0.73 18.20 -34.37
CA PHE A 381 -0.38 17.31 -34.00
C PHE A 381 -0.84 17.62 -32.55
N PRO A 382 -1.62 18.70 -32.35
CA PRO A 382 -2.11 19.15 -31.04
C PRO A 382 -3.37 18.39 -30.62
N LEU A 383 -3.73 18.42 -29.34
CA LEU A 383 -4.86 17.65 -28.77
C LEU A 383 -6.17 17.73 -29.58
N GLU A 384 -6.50 18.91 -30.11
CA GLU A 384 -7.68 19.17 -30.95
C GLU A 384 -7.82 18.13 -32.08
N TYR A 385 -6.70 17.73 -32.69
CA TYR A 385 -6.68 16.75 -33.77
C TYR A 385 -7.01 15.33 -33.29
N GLN A 386 -6.42 14.84 -32.19
CA GLN A 386 -6.74 13.50 -31.69
C GLN A 386 -8.17 13.42 -31.12
N VAL A 387 -8.64 14.47 -30.44
CA VAL A 387 -10.03 14.53 -29.93
C VAL A 387 -11.04 14.51 -31.09
N LYS A 388 -10.74 15.17 -32.21
CA LYS A 388 -11.60 15.15 -33.41
C LYS A 388 -11.80 13.72 -33.97
N GLN A 389 -10.80 12.85 -33.89
CA GLN A 389 -10.91 11.47 -34.37
C GLN A 389 -12.03 10.68 -33.66
N CYS A 390 -12.27 10.95 -32.37
CA CYS A 390 -13.37 10.33 -31.62
C CYS A 390 -14.75 10.71 -32.16
N ALA A 391 -14.91 11.97 -32.59
CA ALA A 391 -16.12 12.44 -33.27
C ALA A 391 -16.23 11.81 -34.67
N ASP A 392 -15.14 11.82 -35.45
CA ASP A 392 -15.09 11.31 -36.82
C ASP A 392 -15.42 9.80 -36.92
N PHE A 393 -14.90 8.97 -35.99
CA PHE A 393 -14.97 7.50 -36.09
C PHE A 393 -16.13 6.86 -35.30
N TYR A 394 -16.57 7.49 -34.20
CA TYR A 394 -17.53 6.91 -33.26
C TYR A 394 -18.63 7.88 -32.80
N ASN A 395 -18.65 9.12 -33.30
CA ASN A 395 -19.59 10.17 -32.88
C ASN A 395 -19.54 10.44 -31.36
N VAL A 396 -18.34 10.43 -30.77
CA VAL A 396 -18.10 10.76 -29.35
C VAL A 396 -17.59 12.20 -29.24
N SER A 397 -18.26 13.02 -28.42
CA SER A 397 -17.87 14.42 -28.21
C SER A 397 -16.67 14.57 -27.25
N ALA A 398 -16.03 15.74 -27.28
CA ALA A 398 -14.93 16.07 -26.38
C ALA A 398 -15.34 16.00 -24.90
N GLU A 399 -16.58 16.39 -24.58
CA GLU A 399 -17.16 16.33 -23.23
C GLU A 399 -17.39 14.88 -22.79
N GLN A 400 -17.92 14.03 -23.67
CA GLN A 400 -18.13 12.60 -23.39
C GLN A 400 -16.81 11.88 -23.14
N LEU A 401 -15.78 12.16 -23.95
CA LEU A 401 -14.43 11.67 -23.75
C LEU A 401 -13.84 12.14 -22.40
N ALA A 402 -13.97 13.42 -22.07
CA ALA A 402 -13.46 13.97 -20.81
C ALA A 402 -14.17 13.36 -19.59
N GLU A 403 -15.49 13.16 -19.69
CA GLU A 403 -16.28 12.49 -18.66
C GLU A 403 -15.86 11.02 -18.50
N ALA A 404 -15.70 10.28 -19.60
CA ALA A 404 -15.22 8.89 -19.59
C ALA A 404 -13.86 8.75 -18.89
N VAL A 405 -12.90 9.62 -19.22
CA VAL A 405 -11.57 9.65 -18.56
C VAL A 405 -11.67 9.96 -17.07
N ALA A 406 -12.57 10.85 -16.67
CA ALA A 406 -12.82 11.13 -15.26
C ALA A 406 -13.44 9.91 -14.54
N GLN A 407 -14.45 9.27 -15.14
CA GLN A 407 -15.11 8.07 -14.61
C GLN A 407 -14.13 6.89 -14.47
N THR A 408 -13.24 6.67 -15.45
CA THR A 408 -12.19 5.63 -15.38
C THR A 408 -11.26 5.87 -14.19
N ASN A 409 -10.80 7.12 -14.00
CA ASN A 409 -9.95 7.46 -12.87
C ASN A 409 -10.66 7.38 -11.52
N GLU A 410 -11.94 7.74 -11.43
CA GLU A 410 -12.74 7.54 -10.22
C GLU A 410 -12.92 6.06 -9.91
N TYR A 411 -13.21 5.25 -10.93
CA TYR A 411 -13.48 3.83 -10.77
C TYR A 411 -12.22 3.03 -10.40
N TYR A 412 -11.06 3.30 -11.02
CA TYR A 412 -9.82 2.56 -10.77
C TYR A 412 -8.85 3.25 -9.80
N GLY A 413 -9.00 4.55 -9.56
CA GLY A 413 -8.22 5.34 -8.60
C GLY A 413 -7.02 6.10 -9.19
N GLY A 414 -6.69 5.93 -10.47
CA GLY A 414 -5.52 6.56 -11.11
C GLY A 414 -4.21 6.27 -10.35
N TYR A 415 -3.38 7.28 -10.13
CA TYR A 415 -2.19 7.18 -9.26
C TYR A 415 -2.48 6.79 -7.79
N LYS A 416 -3.75 6.82 -7.35
CA LYS A 416 -4.18 6.57 -5.97
C LYS A 416 -4.88 5.21 -5.81
N ILE A 417 -4.51 4.21 -6.62
CA ILE A 417 -4.99 2.81 -6.49
C ILE A 417 -4.91 2.34 -5.03
N ARG A 418 -6.06 1.92 -4.48
CA ARG A 418 -6.20 1.37 -3.13
C ARG A 418 -6.37 -0.14 -3.17
N SER A 419 -5.26 -0.83 -3.41
CA SER A 419 -5.22 -2.29 -3.47
C SER A 419 -4.12 -2.84 -2.55
N SER A 420 -3.81 -4.13 -2.69
CA SER A 420 -2.66 -4.78 -2.09
C SER A 420 -2.14 -5.84 -3.06
N ARG A 421 -0.85 -6.17 -2.94
CA ARG A 421 -0.20 -7.26 -3.69
C ARG A 421 -0.14 -7.01 -5.20
N ILE A 422 0.14 -5.78 -5.59
CA ILE A 422 0.43 -5.39 -6.99
C ILE A 422 1.86 -4.85 -7.03
N VAL A 423 2.68 -5.33 -7.96
CA VAL A 423 3.99 -4.71 -8.25
C VAL A 423 3.88 -3.94 -9.55
N PHE A 424 4.48 -2.75 -9.60
CA PHE A 424 4.49 -1.87 -10.77
C PHE A 424 5.91 -1.67 -11.33
N PRO A 425 6.44 -2.62 -12.12
CA PRO A 425 7.67 -2.39 -12.89
C PRO A 425 7.46 -1.34 -13.97
N ASN A 426 8.35 -0.37 -14.11
CA ASN A 426 8.31 0.66 -15.16
C ASN A 426 9.72 0.97 -15.65
N GLY A 427 9.92 1.06 -16.97
CA GLY A 427 11.20 1.47 -17.55
C GLY A 427 11.37 2.99 -17.56
N SER A 428 12.60 3.50 -17.44
CA SER A 428 12.84 4.96 -17.48
C SER A 428 12.95 5.55 -18.89
N ILE A 429 13.12 4.71 -19.93
CA ILE A 429 13.12 5.14 -21.34
C ILE A 429 11.71 5.08 -21.91
N ASP A 430 10.89 4.14 -21.41
CA ASP A 430 9.48 3.95 -21.77
C ASP A 430 8.65 5.22 -21.54
N PRO A 431 8.07 5.85 -22.57
CA PRO A 431 7.22 7.02 -22.39
C PRO A 431 5.99 6.80 -21.51
N TRP A 432 5.46 5.56 -21.44
CA TRP A 432 4.27 5.25 -20.66
C TRP A 432 4.47 5.29 -19.15
N HIS A 433 5.71 5.28 -18.64
CA HIS A 433 5.98 5.37 -17.20
C HIS A 433 5.41 6.64 -16.57
N ALA A 434 5.20 7.69 -17.36
CA ALA A 434 4.62 8.96 -16.91
C ALA A 434 3.16 8.80 -16.40
N LEU A 435 2.39 7.84 -16.93
CA LEU A 435 1.04 7.49 -16.45
C LEU A 435 1.01 6.26 -15.52
N GLY A 436 2.20 5.72 -15.19
CA GLY A 436 2.40 4.55 -14.34
C GLY A 436 2.72 4.88 -12.89
N ILE A 437 2.77 3.85 -12.05
CA ILE A 437 3.22 3.96 -10.65
C ILE A 437 4.74 3.79 -10.60
N THR A 438 5.47 4.89 -10.44
CA THR A 438 6.95 4.92 -10.39
C THR A 438 7.53 5.02 -8.98
N LEU A 439 6.69 5.18 -7.95
CA LEU A 439 7.06 5.23 -6.53
C LEU A 439 6.16 4.32 -5.69
N ASP A 440 6.70 3.71 -4.62
CA ASP A 440 5.95 2.86 -3.69
C ASP A 440 4.73 3.61 -3.11
N ILE A 441 3.51 3.10 -3.36
CA ILE A 441 2.28 3.62 -2.72
C ILE A 441 2.18 3.10 -1.28
N THR A 442 2.46 1.80 -1.11
CA THR A 442 2.55 1.12 0.19
C THR A 442 3.58 -0.03 0.07
N PRO A 443 4.03 -0.66 1.17
CA PRO A 443 4.91 -1.83 1.10
C PRO A 443 4.33 -3.03 0.31
N ASP A 444 3.00 -3.12 0.20
CA ASP A 444 2.27 -4.13 -0.59
C ASP A 444 1.91 -3.65 -2.01
N LEU A 445 2.24 -2.39 -2.35
CA LEU A 445 2.11 -1.78 -3.68
C LEU A 445 3.45 -1.15 -4.12
N PRO A 446 4.53 -1.94 -4.26
CA PRO A 446 5.83 -1.39 -4.63
C PRO A 446 5.93 -1.02 -6.11
N ALA A 447 6.67 0.04 -6.38
CA ALA A 447 7.12 0.39 -7.72
C ALA A 447 8.54 -0.16 -7.96
N VAL A 448 8.82 -0.61 -9.18
CA VAL A 448 10.15 -1.04 -9.59
C VAL A 448 10.55 -0.20 -10.80
N PHE A 449 11.11 0.98 -10.55
CA PHE A 449 11.54 1.89 -11.61
C PHE A 449 12.95 1.52 -12.10
N ILE A 450 13.03 1.01 -13.34
CA ILE A 450 14.22 0.39 -13.93
C ILE A 450 14.89 1.41 -14.85
N LYS A 451 16.09 1.88 -14.50
CA LYS A 451 16.76 2.91 -15.32
C LYS A 451 17.39 2.29 -16.57
N GLY A 452 17.23 2.99 -17.69
CA GLY A 452 17.81 2.65 -18.98
C GLY A 452 17.06 1.59 -19.77
N THR A 453 15.87 1.17 -19.32
CA THR A 453 15.06 0.18 -20.04
C THR A 453 13.80 0.79 -20.62
N ALA A 454 13.36 0.25 -21.75
CA ALA A 454 12.16 0.64 -22.46
C ALA A 454 10.91 -0.11 -21.97
N HIS A 455 9.83 -0.03 -22.74
CA HIS A 455 8.51 -0.52 -22.38
C HIS A 455 8.52 -2.03 -22.14
N CYS A 456 7.89 -2.46 -21.05
CA CYS A 456 7.76 -3.86 -20.64
C CYS A 456 9.04 -4.70 -20.50
N ALA A 457 10.23 -4.09 -20.52
CA ALA A 457 11.53 -4.76 -20.58
C ALA A 457 11.70 -5.95 -19.61
N ASN A 458 11.13 -5.88 -18.40
CA ASN A 458 11.22 -6.92 -17.37
C ASN A 458 10.36 -8.18 -17.60
N MET A 459 9.56 -8.23 -18.67
CA MET A 459 8.75 -9.40 -19.03
C MET A 459 9.43 -10.29 -20.07
N TYR A 460 10.33 -9.72 -20.87
CA TYR A 460 10.95 -10.42 -22.00
C TYR A 460 12.14 -11.30 -21.55
N PRO A 461 12.54 -12.30 -22.35
CA PRO A 461 13.67 -13.17 -22.03
C PRO A 461 14.94 -12.38 -21.72
N ALA A 462 15.60 -12.73 -20.61
CA ALA A 462 16.86 -12.10 -20.22
C ALA A 462 17.98 -12.43 -21.22
N ARG A 463 18.83 -11.44 -21.53
CA ARG A 463 20.02 -11.61 -22.37
C ARG A 463 21.28 -11.28 -21.59
N SER A 464 22.41 -11.82 -22.05
CA SER A 464 23.73 -11.56 -21.45
C SER A 464 24.20 -10.10 -21.53
N GLN A 465 23.55 -9.30 -22.38
CA GLN A 465 23.81 -7.87 -22.61
C GLN A 465 22.86 -6.96 -21.80
N ASP A 466 21.92 -7.53 -21.04
CA ASP A 466 20.95 -6.75 -20.25
C ASP A 466 21.66 -5.85 -19.23
N LEU A 467 21.11 -4.64 -19.05
CA LEU A 467 21.60 -3.72 -18.02
C LEU A 467 21.54 -4.36 -16.64
N VAL A 468 22.55 -4.12 -15.80
CA VAL A 468 22.59 -4.63 -14.41
C VAL A 468 21.32 -4.27 -13.63
N GLN A 469 20.70 -3.11 -13.90
CA GLN A 469 19.42 -2.74 -13.29
C GLN A 469 18.24 -3.58 -13.78
N LEU A 470 18.23 -4.01 -15.05
CA LEU A 470 17.25 -4.97 -15.57
C LEU A 470 17.46 -6.35 -14.95
N THR A 471 18.71 -6.83 -14.86
CA THR A 471 19.04 -8.07 -14.15
C THR A 471 18.64 -8.01 -12.66
N MET A 472 18.85 -6.86 -12.01
CA MET A 472 18.40 -6.62 -10.64
C MET A 472 16.89 -6.51 -10.52
N ALA A 473 16.20 -5.95 -11.52
CA ALA A 473 14.74 -5.89 -11.57
C ALA A 473 14.13 -7.28 -11.76
N HIS A 474 14.69 -8.09 -12.66
CA HIS A 474 14.44 -9.54 -12.73
C HIS A 474 14.68 -10.17 -11.35
N ALA A 475 15.81 -9.93 -10.69
CA ALA A 475 16.11 -10.46 -9.35
C ALA A 475 15.32 -9.82 -8.17
N THR A 476 14.45 -8.83 -8.43
CA THR A 476 13.63 -8.14 -7.42
C THR A 476 12.14 -8.45 -7.62
N ALA A 477 11.70 -8.60 -8.87
CA ALA A 477 10.45 -9.26 -9.25
C ALA A 477 10.52 -10.76 -8.92
N GLU A 478 11.68 -11.40 -9.12
CA GLU A 478 11.96 -12.72 -8.56
C GLU A 478 12.04 -12.68 -7.03
N MET A 479 11.29 -13.59 -6.43
CA MET A 479 11.43 -14.09 -5.06
C MET A 479 11.18 -13.12 -3.88
N LYS A 480 11.66 -11.88 -3.87
CA LYS A 480 11.78 -11.10 -2.61
C LYS A 480 10.48 -10.56 -1.99
N ARG A 481 9.41 -10.36 -2.75
CA ARG A 481 8.07 -10.00 -2.20
C ARG A 481 6.92 -10.84 -2.77
N VAL A 482 6.86 -10.99 -4.09
CA VAL A 482 5.67 -11.55 -4.78
C VAL A 482 5.48 -13.05 -4.52
N CYS A 483 6.55 -13.83 -4.61
CA CYS A 483 6.44 -15.28 -4.73
C CYS A 483 6.63 -16.01 -3.40
N LEU A 484 7.77 -15.87 -2.70
CA LEU A 484 7.94 -16.62 -1.44
C LEU A 484 7.12 -16.02 -0.28
N PHE A 485 7.08 -14.69 -0.14
CA PHE A 485 6.43 -14.05 1.01
C PHE A 485 4.90 -14.20 1.01
N TRP A 486 4.29 -14.20 -0.17
CA TRP A 486 2.85 -14.34 -0.31
C TRP A 486 2.45 -15.80 -0.62
N LEU A 487 3.08 -16.50 -1.58
CA LEU A 487 2.61 -17.84 -1.95
C LEU A 487 2.90 -18.91 -0.87
N CYS A 488 4.02 -18.84 -0.15
CA CYS A 488 4.39 -19.85 0.86
C CYS A 488 3.63 -19.77 2.21
N SER A 489 2.59 -18.94 2.32
CA SER A 489 1.83 -18.69 3.57
C SER A 489 0.96 -19.87 4.08
N ALA A 490 1.35 -21.13 3.81
CA ALA A 490 0.63 -22.34 4.20
C ALA A 490 1.47 -23.33 5.05
N LEU A 491 2.80 -23.16 5.15
CA LEU A 491 3.68 -24.06 5.93
C LEU A 491 4.49 -23.35 7.03
N ALA A 492 4.38 -22.03 7.16
CA ALA A 492 5.15 -21.24 8.14
C ALA A 492 4.52 -21.18 9.56
N SER A 493 3.66 -22.14 9.94
CA SER A 493 2.98 -22.15 11.24
C SER A 493 3.90 -22.49 12.44
N CYS A 494 5.19 -22.76 12.23
CA CYS A 494 6.15 -23.03 13.30
C CYS A 494 7.46 -22.22 13.26
N VAL A 495 7.93 -21.71 12.11
CA VAL A 495 9.27 -21.09 12.02
C VAL A 495 9.39 -19.93 11.02
N LEU A 496 8.66 -18.81 11.21
CA LEU A 496 9.04 -17.50 10.64
C LEU A 496 8.27 -16.29 11.22
N HIS A 497 8.31 -16.12 12.54
CA HIS A 497 7.78 -14.91 13.22
C HIS A 497 8.80 -13.75 13.29
N SER A 498 9.77 -13.70 12.36
CA SER A 498 10.87 -12.73 12.39
C SER A 498 11.28 -12.28 10.99
N VAL A 499 11.29 -10.94 10.79
CA VAL A 499 11.70 -10.21 9.56
C VAL A 499 10.68 -10.40 8.41
N LEU A 500 9.72 -9.51 8.14
CA LEU A 500 9.71 -8.04 8.20
C LEU A 500 8.49 -7.46 8.96
N ALA A 501 8.52 -7.50 10.30
CA ALA A 501 7.91 -6.42 11.05
C ALA A 501 8.88 -5.22 11.03
N GLN A 502 8.39 -4.01 10.78
CA GLN A 502 9.12 -2.81 11.24
C GLN A 502 9.27 -2.98 12.75
N ALA A 503 10.52 -2.96 13.24
CA ALA A 503 10.79 -3.37 14.61
C ALA A 503 10.17 -2.36 15.58
N LEU A 504 9.03 -2.73 16.19
CA LEU A 504 8.33 -1.93 17.21
C LEU A 504 9.35 -1.33 18.18
N THR A 505 9.28 -0.02 18.34
CA THR A 505 10.11 0.71 19.30
C THR A 505 9.86 0.17 20.71
N TYR A 506 10.80 0.37 21.64
CA TYR A 506 10.59 -0.09 23.02
C TYR A 506 9.40 0.61 23.69
N GLY A 507 9.09 1.84 23.26
CA GLY A 507 7.88 2.58 23.65
C GLY A 507 6.60 1.88 23.20
N GLU A 508 6.53 1.48 21.92
CA GLU A 508 5.40 0.70 21.40
C GLU A 508 5.31 -0.68 22.08
N ARG A 509 6.41 -1.42 22.28
CA ARG A 509 6.40 -2.72 22.98
C ARG A 509 5.83 -2.64 24.40
N GLY A 510 6.26 -1.66 25.19
CA GLY A 510 5.72 -1.43 26.53
C GLY A 510 4.25 -0.99 26.50
N SER A 511 3.89 -0.17 25.50
CA SER A 511 2.51 0.25 25.30
C SER A 511 1.58 -0.92 24.95
N ASP A 512 2.05 -1.92 24.19
CA ASP A 512 1.20 -3.04 23.75
C ASP A 512 0.70 -3.93 24.89
N LEU A 513 1.56 -4.19 25.89
CA LEU A 513 1.15 -4.87 27.12
C LEU A 513 0.11 -4.05 27.88
N GLY A 514 0.36 -2.74 28.03
CA GLY A 514 -0.56 -1.85 28.72
C GLY A 514 -1.90 -1.67 28.01
N ILE A 515 -1.94 -1.72 26.67
CA ILE A 515 -3.20 -1.77 25.90
C ILE A 515 -3.95 -3.07 26.19
N GLN A 516 -3.26 -4.22 26.23
CA GLN A 516 -3.90 -5.50 26.58
C GLN A 516 -4.45 -5.51 28.01
N VAL A 517 -3.74 -4.91 28.97
CA VAL A 517 -4.26 -4.70 30.34
C VAL A 517 -5.48 -3.77 30.32
N PHE A 518 -5.42 -2.64 29.62
CA PHE A 518 -6.57 -1.75 29.46
C PHE A 518 -7.79 -2.47 28.89
N GLN A 519 -7.61 -3.28 27.83
CA GLN A 519 -8.68 -4.09 27.25
C GLN A 519 -9.33 -5.04 28.27
N LYS A 520 -8.52 -5.72 29.11
CA LYS A 520 -9.06 -6.59 30.17
C LYS A 520 -9.86 -5.82 31.22
N VAL A 521 -9.37 -4.65 31.65
CA VAL A 521 -10.06 -3.79 32.63
C VAL A 521 -11.36 -3.21 32.04
N ALA A 522 -11.31 -2.69 30.82
CA ALA A 522 -12.46 -2.15 30.10
C ALA A 522 -13.58 -3.19 29.89
N LEU A 523 -13.21 -4.46 29.61
CA LEU A 523 -14.17 -5.56 29.49
C LEU A 523 -14.89 -5.89 30.82
N THR A 524 -14.26 -5.68 31.97
CA THR A 524 -14.92 -5.86 33.29
C THR A 524 -15.79 -4.69 33.70
N LYS A 525 -15.60 -3.52 33.09
CA LYS A 525 -16.33 -2.27 33.39
C LYS A 525 -16.84 -1.60 32.10
N PRO A 526 -17.67 -2.29 31.29
CA PRO A 526 -18.01 -1.83 29.94
C PRO A 526 -18.79 -0.51 29.90
N GLN A 527 -19.40 -0.10 31.02
CA GLN A 527 -20.26 1.08 31.14
C GLN A 527 -19.63 2.25 31.91
N ASP A 528 -18.48 2.03 32.52
CA ASP A 528 -17.77 3.04 33.29
C ASP A 528 -16.78 3.80 32.40
N ASN A 529 -16.42 5.02 32.81
CA ASN A 529 -15.19 5.63 32.33
C ASN A 529 -14.01 4.84 32.91
N VAL A 530 -13.11 4.37 32.06
CA VAL A 530 -11.89 3.66 32.47
C VAL A 530 -10.70 4.40 31.90
N VAL A 531 -9.69 4.66 32.74
CA VAL A 531 -8.41 5.23 32.32
C VAL A 531 -7.29 4.34 32.83
N LEU A 532 -6.28 4.13 32.00
CA LEU A 532 -5.05 3.44 32.33
C LEU A 532 -3.87 4.19 31.70
N SER A 533 -2.69 4.09 32.29
CA SER A 533 -1.43 4.42 31.63
C SER A 533 -0.72 3.14 31.18
N PRO A 534 -0.71 2.84 29.87
CA PRO A 534 0.04 1.72 29.34
C PRO A 534 1.55 1.81 29.66
N HIS A 535 2.11 3.03 29.60
CA HIS A 535 3.50 3.29 29.99
C HIS A 535 3.76 3.05 31.49
N GLY A 536 2.81 3.39 32.37
CA GLY A 536 2.94 3.17 33.81
C GLY A 536 2.99 1.68 34.19
N VAL A 537 2.15 0.85 33.57
CA VAL A 537 2.18 -0.62 33.75
C VAL A 537 3.53 -1.19 33.33
N ALA A 538 4.04 -0.77 32.17
CA ALA A 538 5.36 -1.17 31.69
C ALA A 538 6.50 -0.68 32.59
N SER A 539 6.32 0.45 33.30
CA SER A 539 7.30 1.00 34.24
C SER A 539 7.38 0.18 35.53
N ILE A 540 6.24 -0.18 36.14
CA ILE A 540 6.20 -1.03 37.35
C ILE A 540 6.89 -2.38 37.07
N LEU A 541 6.50 -3.06 35.99
CA LEU A 541 7.11 -4.33 35.59
C LEU A 541 8.58 -4.18 35.21
N GLY A 542 8.96 -3.06 34.59
CA GLY A 542 10.34 -2.74 34.25
C GLY A 542 11.23 -2.53 35.49
N MET A 543 10.69 -1.95 36.56
CA MET A 543 11.38 -1.81 37.85
C MET A 543 11.60 -3.17 38.50
N LEU A 544 10.51 -3.93 38.70
CA LEU A 544 10.54 -5.27 39.29
C LEU A 544 11.42 -6.27 38.52
N LEU A 545 11.53 -6.13 37.19
CA LEU A 545 12.36 -7.00 36.36
C LEU A 545 13.83 -7.01 36.79
N SER A 546 14.35 -5.94 37.39
CA SER A 546 15.75 -5.91 37.86
C SER A 546 15.99 -6.86 39.03
N GLY A 547 15.01 -6.98 39.93
CA GLY A 547 15.03 -7.89 41.06
C GLY A 547 14.62 -9.34 40.74
N ALA A 548 13.88 -9.54 39.64
CA ALA A 548 13.32 -10.83 39.27
C ALA A 548 14.36 -11.80 38.69
N HIS A 549 14.31 -13.06 39.11
CA HIS A 549 15.09 -14.18 38.59
C HIS A 549 14.15 -15.32 38.11
N GLY A 550 14.70 -16.45 37.67
CA GLY A 550 13.92 -17.68 37.43
C GLY A 550 12.82 -17.54 36.38
N ASP A 551 11.67 -18.18 36.64
CA ASP A 551 10.49 -18.11 35.77
C ASP A 551 9.73 -16.78 35.92
N THR A 552 9.74 -16.16 37.11
CA THR A 552 9.24 -14.79 37.34
C THR A 552 9.86 -13.80 36.35
N ARG A 553 11.18 -13.83 36.17
CA ARG A 553 11.90 -13.01 35.18
C ARG A 553 11.49 -13.33 33.75
N LYS A 554 11.32 -14.61 33.40
CA LYS A 554 10.91 -15.03 32.05
C LYS A 554 9.51 -14.54 31.73
N GLN A 555 8.57 -14.64 32.67
CA GLN A 555 7.19 -14.14 32.51
C GLN A 555 7.17 -12.63 32.28
N ILE A 556 7.87 -11.84 33.11
CA ILE A 556 7.95 -10.38 32.96
C ILE A 556 8.60 -9.96 31.63
N ILE A 557 9.71 -10.57 31.21
CA ILE A 557 10.35 -10.30 29.91
C ILE A 557 9.41 -10.62 28.74
N THR A 558 8.69 -11.74 28.82
CA THR A 558 7.77 -12.21 27.78
C THR A 558 6.59 -11.26 27.63
N ALA A 559 5.97 -10.85 28.74
CA ALA A 559 4.87 -9.90 28.76
C ALA A 559 5.26 -8.52 28.18
N LEU A 560 6.43 -7.99 28.57
CA LEU A 560 6.97 -6.73 28.05
C LEU A 560 7.49 -6.83 26.60
N ARG A 561 7.59 -8.04 26.03
CA ARG A 561 8.14 -8.34 24.70
C ARG A 561 9.54 -7.72 24.45
N TYR A 562 10.34 -7.60 25.51
CA TYR A 562 11.71 -7.10 25.43
C TYR A 562 12.67 -8.22 25.01
N LYS A 563 13.74 -7.84 24.28
CA LYS A 563 14.81 -8.79 23.98
C LYS A 563 15.51 -9.18 25.29
N LYS A 564 15.84 -10.47 25.41
CA LYS A 564 16.46 -11.09 26.61
C LYS A 564 17.71 -10.35 27.11
N ASN A 565 18.42 -9.66 26.21
CA ASN A 565 19.63 -8.89 26.50
C ASN A 565 19.35 -7.38 26.33
N GLY A 566 19.42 -6.61 27.44
CA GLY A 566 19.54 -5.15 27.43
C GLY A 566 18.28 -4.26 27.41
N PRO A 567 17.16 -4.57 28.10
CA PRO A 567 16.01 -3.67 28.16
C PRO A 567 16.36 -2.31 28.82
N TYR A 568 17.15 -2.31 29.89
CA TYR A 568 17.41 -1.13 30.74
C TYR A 568 18.01 0.07 29.99
N LYS A 569 19.02 -0.12 29.15
CA LYS A 569 19.63 0.98 28.36
C LYS A 569 18.59 1.66 27.45
N MET A 570 17.64 0.90 26.91
CA MET A 570 16.56 1.41 26.07
C MET A 570 15.42 2.02 26.89
N LEU A 571 15.07 1.44 28.04
CA LEU A 571 14.11 2.00 29.00
C LEU A 571 14.58 3.34 29.55
N ARG A 572 15.86 3.46 29.93
CA ARG A 572 16.50 4.71 30.35
C ARG A 572 16.46 5.78 29.26
N LYS A 573 16.72 5.39 28.00
CA LYS A 573 16.60 6.30 26.85
C LYS A 573 15.15 6.74 26.65
N LEU A 574 14.19 5.82 26.73
CA LEU A 574 12.76 6.10 26.61
C LEU A 574 12.29 7.05 27.71
N HIS A 575 12.52 6.70 28.98
CA HIS A 575 12.13 7.49 30.14
C HIS A 575 12.73 8.90 30.07
N LYS A 576 14.04 9.04 29.81
CA LYS A 576 14.71 10.34 29.60
C LYS A 576 14.15 11.13 28.41
N THR A 577 13.58 10.47 27.39
CA THR A 577 12.92 11.15 26.26
C THR A 577 11.53 11.65 26.66
N LEU A 578 10.80 10.88 27.48
CA LEU A 578 9.48 11.28 27.98
C LEU A 578 9.57 12.39 29.03
N THR A 579 10.56 12.34 29.94
CA THR A 579 10.83 13.35 30.99
C THR A 579 11.76 14.48 30.53
N ALA A 580 12.03 14.61 29.23
CA ALA A 580 12.84 15.68 28.67
C ALA A 580 12.22 17.06 28.88
N LYS A 581 13.05 18.13 28.97
CA LYS A 581 12.57 19.51 29.20
C LYS A 581 11.49 19.97 28.23
N SER A 582 11.51 19.51 26.97
CA SER A 582 10.49 19.78 25.96
C SER A 582 9.10 19.21 26.25
N ASN A 583 8.98 18.31 27.22
CA ASN A 583 7.75 17.61 27.59
C ASN A 583 7.34 17.87 29.07
N LEU A 584 8.17 18.56 29.88
CA LEU A 584 7.95 18.72 31.33
C LEU A 584 6.62 19.41 31.68
N ASP A 585 6.21 20.39 30.87
CA ASP A 585 4.94 21.12 31.10
C ASP A 585 3.71 20.24 30.83
N ALA A 586 3.87 19.13 30.10
CA ALA A 586 2.78 18.27 29.64
C ALA A 586 2.75 16.88 30.30
N VAL A 587 3.90 16.28 30.64
CA VAL A 587 3.99 14.89 31.15
C VAL A 587 4.79 14.84 32.44
N VAL A 588 4.14 14.42 33.53
CA VAL A 588 4.80 14.21 34.83
C VAL A 588 4.74 12.71 35.16
N ILE A 589 5.90 12.08 35.31
CA ILE A 589 6.05 10.67 35.70
C ILE A 589 6.89 10.62 36.98
N ALA A 590 6.35 10.00 38.02
CA ALA A 590 7.03 9.76 39.29
C ALA A 590 7.06 8.26 39.59
N ASN A 591 8.24 7.74 39.93
CA ASN A 591 8.47 6.35 40.33
C ASN A 591 9.03 6.32 41.75
N GLY A 592 8.54 5.41 42.59
CA GLY A 592 8.96 5.29 43.98
C GLY A 592 8.95 3.84 44.46
N MET A 593 9.86 3.52 45.36
CA MET A 593 9.99 2.22 46.01
C MET A 593 10.12 2.45 47.52
N PHE A 594 9.16 1.96 48.29
CA PHE A 594 9.10 2.12 49.74
C PHE A 594 9.28 0.77 50.40
N SER A 595 10.38 0.55 51.12
CA SER A 595 10.67 -0.72 51.83
C SER A 595 10.36 -0.63 53.32
N GLN A 596 10.03 -1.76 53.94
CA GLN A 596 9.84 -1.84 55.39
C GLN A 596 11.12 -1.40 56.13
N GLN A 597 10.98 -0.73 57.27
CA GLN A 597 12.11 -0.40 58.12
C GLN A 597 12.83 -1.66 58.61
N GLY A 598 14.14 -1.74 58.33
CA GLY A 598 14.98 -2.91 58.61
C GLY A 598 15.00 -3.97 57.50
N PHE A 599 14.16 -3.87 56.47
CA PHE A 599 14.19 -4.79 55.32
C PHE A 599 15.31 -4.42 54.34
N PRO A 600 16.32 -5.30 54.12
CA PRO A 600 17.46 -4.99 53.27
C PRO A 600 17.06 -5.04 51.79
N LEU A 601 17.39 -3.98 51.04
CA LEU A 601 17.34 -3.97 49.57
C LEU A 601 18.75 -4.11 48.99
N GLU A 602 18.89 -4.92 47.95
CA GLU A 602 20.13 -5.06 47.19
C GLU A 602 20.52 -3.74 46.52
N GLU A 603 21.78 -3.32 46.68
CA GLU A 603 22.26 -2.02 46.18
C GLU A 603 22.16 -1.92 44.64
N GLU A 604 22.47 -3.01 43.92
CA GLU A 604 22.34 -3.06 42.46
C GLU A 604 20.88 -2.85 42.00
N PHE A 605 19.90 -3.34 42.76
CA PHE A 605 18.47 -3.14 42.46
C PHE A 605 18.07 -1.68 42.66
N VAL A 606 18.47 -1.06 43.77
CA VAL A 606 18.19 0.36 44.05
C VAL A 606 18.82 1.25 42.98
N GLU A 607 20.11 1.08 42.69
CA GLU A 607 20.83 1.86 41.69
C GLU A 607 20.31 1.64 40.27
N THR A 608 19.98 0.40 39.90
CA THR A 608 19.36 0.09 38.60
C THR A 608 18.02 0.83 38.44
N ASN A 609 17.20 0.91 39.47
CA ASN A 609 15.94 1.63 39.40
C ASN A 609 16.11 3.15 39.37
N ARG A 610 17.03 3.69 40.18
CA ARG A 610 17.41 5.11 40.16
C ARG A 610 17.92 5.56 38.79
N LEU A 611 18.81 4.77 38.17
CA LEU A 611 19.43 5.10 36.90
C LEU A 611 18.48 5.02 35.70
N ASN A 612 17.55 4.05 35.68
CA ASN A 612 16.71 3.76 34.52
C ASN A 612 15.31 4.38 34.58
N PHE A 613 14.74 4.57 35.77
CA PHE A 613 13.36 5.06 35.98
C PHE A 613 13.28 6.34 36.83
N GLN A 614 14.42 6.91 37.22
CA GLN A 614 14.49 8.05 38.15
C GLN A 614 13.72 7.77 39.46
N SER A 615 13.67 6.50 39.86
CA SER A 615 12.86 6.05 41.00
C SER A 615 13.47 6.50 42.32
N LEU A 616 12.64 7.02 43.22
CA LEU A 616 13.02 7.22 44.61
C LEU A 616 13.06 5.86 45.34
N SER A 617 14.01 5.68 46.25
CA SER A 617 13.94 4.62 47.26
C SER A 617 13.91 5.26 48.65
N GLN A 618 12.97 4.83 49.50
CA GLN A 618 12.86 5.22 50.90
C GLN A 618 12.47 4.02 51.75
N SER A 619 12.82 4.06 53.03
CA SER A 619 12.35 3.09 54.01
C SER A 619 11.24 3.74 54.86
N LEU A 620 10.15 3.01 55.09
CA LEU A 620 8.98 3.41 55.88
C LEU A 620 8.63 2.28 56.85
N ASP A 621 7.95 2.60 57.94
CA ASP A 621 7.36 1.58 58.79
C ASP A 621 5.91 1.28 58.37
N PHE A 622 5.69 0.13 57.73
CA PHE A 622 4.36 -0.38 57.41
C PHE A 622 3.63 -0.98 58.62
N SER A 623 4.28 -1.11 59.78
CA SER A 623 3.59 -1.50 61.02
C SER A 623 2.57 -0.45 61.48
N ASP A 624 2.70 0.79 60.99
CA ASP A 624 1.67 1.83 60.96
C ASP A 624 1.19 2.08 59.50
N PRO A 625 0.19 1.32 59.02
CA PRO A 625 -0.40 1.48 57.70
C PRO A 625 -0.95 2.89 57.42
N GLN A 626 -1.43 3.60 58.45
CA GLN A 626 -2.00 4.94 58.33
C GLN A 626 -0.90 5.96 58.01
N SER A 627 0.18 5.96 58.79
CA SER A 627 1.34 6.84 58.58
C SER A 627 2.04 6.53 57.26
N ALA A 628 2.28 5.24 56.95
CA ALA A 628 2.89 4.84 55.69
C ALA A 628 2.05 5.23 54.46
N ALA A 629 0.73 5.03 54.49
CA ALA A 629 -0.16 5.45 53.41
C ALA A 629 -0.21 6.98 53.27
N ALA A 630 -0.21 7.73 54.38
CA ALA A 630 -0.16 9.18 54.36
C ALA A 630 1.16 9.71 53.74
N HIS A 631 2.30 9.13 54.11
CA HIS A 631 3.61 9.53 53.58
C HIS A 631 3.73 9.24 52.07
N ILE A 632 3.31 8.05 51.61
CA ILE A 632 3.30 7.70 50.19
C ILE A 632 2.35 8.64 49.41
N ASN A 633 1.17 8.93 49.96
CA ASN A 633 0.22 9.87 49.33
C ASN A 633 0.77 11.30 49.28
N GLN A 634 1.45 11.78 50.32
CA GLN A 634 2.09 13.10 50.30
C GLN A 634 3.23 13.17 49.27
N TRP A 635 4.02 12.09 49.15
CA TRP A 635 5.04 11.99 48.11
C TRP A 635 4.41 12.02 46.70
N VAL A 636 3.35 11.25 46.45
CA VAL A 636 2.61 11.28 45.16
C VAL A 636 2.02 12.66 44.90
N HIS A 637 1.40 13.29 45.89
CA HIS A 637 0.84 14.64 45.80
C HIS A 637 1.90 15.64 45.36
N ASN A 638 3.05 15.69 46.06
CA ASN A 638 4.14 16.61 45.76
C ASN A 638 4.70 16.36 44.33
N ASN A 639 4.97 15.10 43.97
CA ASN A 639 5.54 14.75 42.67
C ASN A 639 4.52 14.81 41.51
N THR A 640 3.24 15.06 41.78
CA THR A 640 2.20 15.30 40.75
C THR A 640 1.64 16.72 40.79
N HIS A 641 2.30 17.65 41.50
CA HIS A 641 1.85 19.03 41.68
C HIS A 641 0.41 19.15 42.24
N GLY A 642 0.06 18.23 43.15
CA GLY A 642 -1.25 18.12 43.80
C GLY A 642 -2.36 17.48 42.96
N HIS A 643 -2.07 17.04 41.73
CA HIS A 643 -3.10 16.51 40.84
C HIS A 643 -3.55 15.08 41.17
N ILE A 644 -2.71 14.27 41.82
CA ILE A 644 -3.08 12.98 42.41
C ILE A 644 -2.99 13.12 43.94
N PRO A 645 -4.09 13.41 44.65
CA PRO A 645 -4.05 13.72 46.09
C PRO A 645 -3.92 12.48 46.98
N SER A 646 -4.29 11.29 46.49
CA SER A 646 -4.14 10.02 47.19
C SER A 646 -4.13 8.87 46.17
N LEU A 647 -3.16 7.97 46.33
CA LEU A 647 -2.93 6.77 45.54
C LEU A 647 -3.28 5.49 46.31
N ILE A 648 -2.88 5.39 47.57
CA ILE A 648 -3.09 4.20 48.41
C ILE A 648 -3.87 4.54 49.69
N LYS A 649 -4.57 3.55 50.22
CA LYS A 649 -5.29 3.61 51.50
C LYS A 649 -4.61 2.69 52.51
N ALA A 650 -4.83 2.94 53.80
CA ALA A 650 -4.20 2.15 54.87
C ALA A 650 -4.60 0.67 54.83
N ASP A 651 -5.85 0.34 54.46
CA ASP A 651 -6.36 -1.03 54.27
C ASP A 651 -5.73 -1.77 53.07
N MET A 652 -4.88 -1.11 52.29
CA MET A 652 -4.10 -1.74 51.23
C MET A 652 -2.76 -2.29 51.72
N LEU A 653 -2.30 -1.89 52.91
CA LEU A 653 -1.02 -2.29 53.50
C LEU A 653 -1.25 -3.27 54.66
N ASP A 654 -0.65 -4.44 54.59
CA ASP A 654 -0.63 -5.40 55.70
C ASP A 654 0.52 -5.06 56.66
N ALA A 655 0.21 -4.79 57.93
CA ALA A 655 1.17 -4.34 58.93
C ALA A 655 2.26 -5.37 59.27
N ALA A 656 1.98 -6.68 59.08
CA ALA A 656 2.92 -7.75 59.38
C ALA A 656 3.68 -8.24 58.13
N LEU A 657 3.03 -8.23 56.97
CA LEU A 657 3.49 -8.89 55.74
C LEU A 657 4.04 -7.93 54.67
N THR A 658 3.71 -6.64 54.70
CA THR A 658 4.22 -5.70 53.69
C THR A 658 5.74 -5.51 53.85
N ARG A 659 6.50 -5.69 52.76
CA ARG A 659 7.96 -5.50 52.72
C ARG A 659 8.43 -4.47 51.71
N LEU A 660 7.72 -4.34 50.58
CA LEU A 660 8.05 -3.40 49.52
C LEU A 660 6.76 -2.93 48.81
N VAL A 661 6.59 -1.61 48.70
CA VAL A 661 5.54 -0.97 47.90
C VAL A 661 6.18 -0.24 46.73
N VAL A 662 5.85 -0.65 45.51
CA VAL A 662 6.36 -0.01 44.28
C VAL A 662 5.25 0.84 43.66
N VAL A 663 5.53 2.13 43.49
CA VAL A 663 4.60 3.14 42.98
C VAL A 663 5.04 3.64 41.62
N ASN A 664 4.10 3.68 40.68
CA ASN A 664 4.16 4.56 39.52
C ASN A 664 2.98 5.54 39.59
N SER A 665 3.27 6.83 39.44
CA SER A 665 2.26 7.89 39.34
C SER A 665 2.52 8.70 38.08
N ILE A 666 1.51 8.87 37.25
CA ILE A 666 1.62 9.60 35.99
C ILE A 666 0.45 10.56 35.83
N TYR A 667 0.78 11.79 35.50
CA TYR A 667 -0.16 12.89 35.30
C TYR A 667 0.13 13.59 33.97
N PHE A 668 -0.92 14.04 33.29
CA PHE A 668 -0.82 14.73 31.99
C PHE A 668 -1.57 16.05 31.96
N LYS A 669 -0.91 17.07 31.38
CA LYS A 669 -1.31 18.47 31.40
C LYS A 669 -1.01 19.19 30.07
N GLY A 670 -1.48 18.65 28.96
CA GLY A 670 -1.23 19.23 27.64
C GLY A 670 -2.06 20.50 27.35
N LEU A 671 -1.41 21.51 26.78
CA LEU A 671 -2.05 22.61 26.05
C LEU A 671 -2.36 22.20 24.61
N TRP A 672 -3.55 22.49 24.07
CA TRP A 672 -3.81 22.21 22.65
C TRP A 672 -2.93 23.07 21.75
N LYS A 673 -2.50 22.53 20.60
CA LYS A 673 -1.80 23.31 19.56
C LYS A 673 -2.65 24.46 19.05
N THR A 674 -3.96 24.20 18.89
CA THR A 674 -4.98 25.19 18.56
C THR A 674 -6.17 24.93 19.47
N ARG A 675 -6.64 25.96 20.17
CA ARG A 675 -7.58 25.81 21.30
C ARG A 675 -9.03 25.94 20.88
N PHE A 676 -9.90 25.31 21.65
CA PHE A 676 -11.33 25.60 21.61
C PHE A 676 -11.59 26.94 22.29
N GLN A 677 -12.55 27.70 21.77
CA GLN A 677 -12.97 28.97 22.39
C GLN A 677 -14.09 28.67 23.39
N PRO A 678 -13.99 29.05 24.68
CA PRO A 678 -15.02 28.77 25.70
C PRO A 678 -16.42 29.24 25.30
N GLU A 679 -16.51 30.31 24.53
CA GLU A 679 -17.76 30.91 24.02
C GLU A 679 -18.48 29.98 23.04
N ASN A 680 -17.75 29.07 22.38
CA ASN A 680 -18.28 28.06 21.47
C ASN A 680 -18.69 26.77 22.18
N THR A 681 -18.32 26.57 23.44
CA THR A 681 -18.79 25.42 24.23
C THR A 681 -20.27 25.59 24.56
N LYS A 682 -21.07 24.54 24.30
CA LYS A 682 -22.51 24.50 24.56
C LYS A 682 -22.94 23.16 25.13
N MET A 683 -23.96 23.16 25.99
CA MET A 683 -24.61 21.94 26.45
C MET A 683 -25.31 21.26 25.26
N ARG A 684 -24.94 20.01 24.95
CA ARG A 684 -25.50 19.23 23.84
C ARG A 684 -25.75 17.78 24.27
N PRO A 685 -26.64 17.04 23.59
CA PRO A 685 -26.83 15.61 23.85
C PRO A 685 -25.55 14.80 23.67
N PHE A 686 -25.40 13.77 24.51
CA PHE A 686 -24.44 12.69 24.40
C PHE A 686 -25.16 11.39 24.78
N ASN A 687 -25.12 10.41 23.87
CA ASN A 687 -25.68 9.09 24.05
C ASN A 687 -24.67 8.25 24.84
N ALA A 688 -24.91 8.01 26.12
CA ALA A 688 -24.00 7.25 26.96
C ALA A 688 -24.12 5.73 26.72
N GLY A 689 -23.08 4.98 27.10
CA GLY A 689 -23.05 3.53 26.92
C GLY A 689 -24.18 2.78 27.63
N ASN A 690 -24.73 3.38 28.70
CA ASN A 690 -25.87 2.85 29.45
C ASN A 690 -27.24 3.07 28.77
N GLY A 691 -27.24 3.62 27.55
CA GLY A 691 -28.46 3.91 26.77
C GLY A 691 -29.15 5.24 27.12
N ASN A 692 -28.71 5.95 28.16
CA ASN A 692 -29.27 7.24 28.53
C ASN A 692 -28.66 8.38 27.71
N VAL A 693 -29.44 9.45 27.51
CA VAL A 693 -28.97 10.68 26.84
C VAL A 693 -28.74 11.78 27.88
N TYR A 694 -27.49 12.21 28.03
CA TYR A 694 -27.11 13.30 28.94
C TYR A 694 -26.85 14.59 28.16
N LYS A 695 -27.06 15.75 28.78
CA LYS A 695 -26.57 17.02 28.24
C LYS A 695 -25.19 17.30 28.82
N VAL A 696 -24.18 17.39 27.96
CA VAL A 696 -22.78 17.59 28.36
C VAL A 696 -22.18 18.83 27.68
N PRO A 697 -21.18 19.50 28.29
CA PRO A 697 -20.48 20.62 27.67
C PRO A 697 -19.64 20.15 26.48
N MET A 698 -20.17 20.34 25.27
CA MET A 698 -19.49 20.06 24.00
C MET A 698 -18.68 21.27 23.55
N MET A 699 -17.36 21.11 23.54
CA MET A 699 -16.40 22.08 23.00
C MET A 699 -16.48 22.05 21.48
N SER A 700 -16.42 23.21 20.82
CA SER A 700 -16.58 23.30 19.36
C SER A 700 -15.53 24.19 18.69
N GLN A 701 -14.94 23.67 17.60
CA GLN A 701 -13.94 24.39 16.81
C GLN A 701 -14.01 23.99 15.34
N LEU A 702 -13.96 24.99 14.44
CA LEU A 702 -13.72 24.78 13.02
C LEU A 702 -12.23 24.95 12.76
N SER A 703 -11.54 23.88 12.36
CA SER A 703 -10.11 23.88 12.08
C SER A 703 -9.78 22.85 10.99
N VAL A 704 -8.51 22.81 10.60
CA VAL A 704 -7.92 21.63 9.98
C VAL A 704 -7.50 20.68 11.10
N PHE A 705 -8.01 19.44 11.07
CA PHE A 705 -7.62 18.35 11.95
C PHE A 705 -7.16 17.15 11.11
N ASN A 706 -6.24 16.35 11.65
CA ASN A 706 -5.89 15.09 11.04
C ASN A 706 -6.97 14.05 11.38
N MET A 707 -7.51 13.37 10.37
CA MET A 707 -8.57 12.38 10.54
C MET A 707 -8.34 11.16 9.64
N ALA A 708 -8.55 9.98 10.21
CA ALA A 708 -8.60 8.70 9.50
C ALA A 708 -9.98 8.06 9.67
N ALA A 709 -10.30 7.13 8.76
CA ALA A 709 -11.35 6.15 8.93
C ALA A 709 -10.75 4.77 8.62
N ASP A 710 -11.10 3.78 9.42
CA ASP A 710 -10.54 2.44 9.37
C ASP A 710 -11.62 1.42 9.81
N SER A 711 -11.37 0.13 9.63
CA SER A 711 -12.33 -0.94 9.94
C SER A 711 -11.69 -2.07 10.72
N THR A 712 -12.44 -2.68 11.65
CA THR A 712 -12.02 -3.96 12.24
C THR A 712 -11.98 -5.08 11.18
N PRO A 713 -11.31 -6.22 11.44
CA PRO A 713 -11.36 -7.39 10.55
C PRO A 713 -12.77 -7.94 10.30
N GLN A 714 -13.73 -7.60 11.16
CA GLN A 714 -15.15 -7.93 11.05
C GLN A 714 -15.96 -6.88 10.24
N GLY A 715 -15.30 -5.84 9.71
CA GLY A 715 -15.92 -4.80 8.90
C GLY A 715 -16.50 -3.61 9.68
N LEU A 716 -16.39 -3.57 11.01
CA LEU A 716 -16.91 -2.48 11.83
C LEU A 716 -16.09 -1.21 11.64
N LYS A 717 -16.70 -0.18 11.04
CA LYS A 717 -16.04 1.08 10.70
C LYS A 717 -15.89 1.98 11.92
N TYR A 718 -14.73 2.60 12.08
CA TYR A 718 -14.47 3.58 13.12
C TYR A 718 -13.68 4.78 12.57
N LYS A 719 -13.83 5.93 13.22
CA LYS A 719 -13.17 7.19 12.89
C LYS A 719 -12.07 7.42 13.92
N VAL A 720 -10.95 8.01 13.48
CA VAL A 720 -9.85 8.44 14.36
C VAL A 720 -9.55 9.91 14.08
N ILE A 721 -9.54 10.73 15.12
CA ILE A 721 -9.31 12.18 15.04
C ILE A 721 -8.08 12.51 15.89
N GLU A 722 -7.09 13.18 15.31
CA GLU A 722 -5.91 13.65 16.03
C GLU A 722 -6.07 15.12 16.46
N LEU A 723 -5.90 15.36 17.76
CA LEU A 723 -5.77 16.68 18.37
C LEU A 723 -4.33 16.83 18.89
N PRO A 724 -3.43 17.53 18.16
CA PRO A 724 -2.06 17.73 18.59
C PRO A 724 -1.99 18.72 19.77
N TYR A 725 -1.11 18.45 20.72
CA TYR A 725 -0.76 19.39 21.79
C TYR A 725 0.33 20.38 21.33
N HIS A 726 0.57 21.41 22.14
CA HIS A 726 1.65 22.37 21.96
C HIS A 726 3.00 21.66 21.83
N GLY A 727 3.90 22.19 20.99
CA GLY A 727 5.14 21.51 20.59
C GLY A 727 4.96 20.30 19.66
N SER A 728 3.75 19.74 19.51
CA SER A 728 3.42 18.58 18.64
C SER A 728 4.18 17.28 18.95
N SER A 729 4.94 17.21 20.06
CA SER A 729 5.57 15.98 20.56
C SER A 729 4.55 14.99 21.14
N VAL A 730 3.37 15.47 21.54
CA VAL A 730 2.25 14.66 22.02
C VAL A 730 0.98 15.00 21.23
N SER A 731 0.16 13.99 20.96
CA SER A 731 -1.19 14.12 20.39
C SER A 731 -2.20 13.32 21.21
N MET A 732 -3.43 13.82 21.31
CA MET A 732 -4.60 13.00 21.66
C MET A 732 -5.20 12.42 20.40
N LEU A 733 -5.46 11.11 20.38
CA LEU A 733 -6.19 10.41 19.34
C LEU A 733 -7.57 10.03 19.90
N VAL A 734 -8.64 10.48 19.26
CA VAL A 734 -10.02 10.16 19.62
C VAL A 734 -10.55 9.15 18.60
N VAL A 735 -10.96 7.98 19.09
CA VAL A 735 -11.40 6.82 18.32
C VAL A 735 -12.85 6.57 18.66
N LEU A 736 -13.75 6.68 17.67
CA LEU A 736 -15.18 6.47 17.86
C LEU A 736 -15.80 5.60 16.75
N PRO A 737 -16.83 4.80 17.07
CA PRO A 737 -17.61 4.07 16.06
C PRO A 737 -18.18 5.01 14.99
N SER A 738 -18.15 4.59 13.72
CA SER A 738 -18.68 5.42 12.62
C SER A 738 -20.20 5.48 12.65
N GLU A 739 -20.81 4.30 12.73
CA GLU A 739 -22.25 4.08 12.88
C GLU A 739 -22.65 4.26 14.36
N GLU A 740 -23.91 4.59 14.63
CA GLU A 740 -24.35 5.02 15.98
C GLU A 740 -24.74 3.85 16.89
N ASP A 741 -25.09 2.71 16.30
CA ASP A 741 -25.50 1.45 16.92
C ASP A 741 -24.30 0.55 17.32
N THR A 742 -23.12 0.81 16.75
CA THR A 742 -21.91 0.02 16.96
C THR A 742 -21.30 0.35 18.32
N ALA A 743 -21.31 -0.62 19.24
CA ALA A 743 -20.75 -0.44 20.58
C ALA A 743 -19.21 -0.35 20.54
N LEU A 744 -18.64 0.58 21.31
CA LEU A 744 -17.18 0.79 21.40
C LEU A 744 -16.43 -0.51 21.79
N SER A 745 -17.04 -1.34 22.62
CA SER A 745 -16.52 -2.65 23.06
C SER A 745 -16.30 -3.64 21.91
N GLN A 746 -16.95 -3.48 20.75
CA GLN A 746 -16.74 -4.33 19.57
C GLN A 746 -15.50 -3.92 18.76
N ILE A 747 -15.11 -2.64 18.81
CA ILE A 747 -13.91 -2.11 18.15
C ILE A 747 -12.68 -2.29 19.06
N LEU A 748 -12.86 -2.22 20.38
CA LEU A 748 -11.77 -2.23 21.35
C LEU A 748 -10.75 -3.40 21.21
N PRO A 749 -11.15 -4.67 20.92
CA PRO A 749 -10.21 -5.78 20.73
C PRO A 749 -9.25 -5.61 19.54
N HIS A 750 -9.63 -4.80 18.54
CA HIS A 750 -8.78 -4.51 17.39
C HIS A 750 -7.71 -3.45 17.69
N ILE A 751 -7.87 -2.68 18.76
CA ILE A 751 -6.93 -1.60 19.14
C ILE A 751 -5.67 -2.21 19.77
N ASN A 752 -4.54 -2.12 19.08
CA ASN A 752 -3.22 -2.52 19.55
C ASN A 752 -2.17 -1.55 18.97
N THR A 753 -0.89 -1.70 19.33
CA THR A 753 0.13 -0.75 18.87
C THR A 753 0.37 -0.74 17.37
N ALA A 754 0.17 -1.85 16.66
CA ALA A 754 0.25 -1.88 15.20
C ALA A 754 -0.92 -1.12 14.56
N THR A 755 -2.14 -1.27 15.08
CA THR A 755 -3.33 -0.51 14.66
C THR A 755 -3.13 1.00 14.89
N VAL A 756 -2.71 1.39 16.10
CA VAL A 756 -2.46 2.80 16.47
C VAL A 756 -1.34 3.43 15.63
N HIS A 757 -0.28 2.66 15.33
CA HIS A 757 0.77 3.09 14.41
C HIS A 757 0.25 3.21 12.96
N GLY A 758 -0.62 2.30 12.54
CA GLY A 758 -1.28 2.29 11.24
C GLY A 758 -2.08 3.56 10.95
N TRP A 759 -2.79 4.10 11.94
CA TRP A 759 -3.57 5.33 11.80
C TRP A 759 -2.75 6.52 11.33
N GLY A 760 -1.47 6.62 11.72
CA GLY A 760 -0.57 7.69 11.25
C GLY A 760 -0.34 7.69 9.73
N LYS A 761 -0.58 6.55 9.05
CA LYS A 761 -0.53 6.42 7.58
C LYS A 761 -1.89 6.68 6.91
N LEU A 762 -2.99 6.57 7.67
CA LEU A 762 -4.37 6.78 7.22
C LEU A 762 -4.88 8.21 7.51
N MET A 763 -4.21 8.94 8.39
CA MET A 763 -4.58 10.29 8.78
C MET A 763 -4.30 11.29 7.67
N HIS A 764 -5.33 12.06 7.32
CA HIS A 764 -5.24 13.17 6.39
C HIS A 764 -5.76 14.44 7.03
N ALA A 765 -5.09 15.56 6.76
CA ALA A 765 -5.54 16.88 7.15
C ALA A 765 -6.87 17.23 6.45
N ARG A 766 -7.92 17.45 7.22
CA ARG A 766 -9.27 17.80 6.73
C ARG A 766 -9.81 19.00 7.49
N LYS A 767 -10.43 19.95 6.77
CA LYS A 767 -11.11 21.09 7.38
C LYS A 767 -12.55 20.71 7.75
N PHE A 768 -12.86 20.64 9.03
CA PHE A 768 -14.20 20.29 9.53
C PHE A 768 -14.47 20.95 10.90
N ARG A 769 -15.74 21.01 11.28
CA ARG A 769 -16.14 21.46 12.62
C ARG A 769 -16.16 20.25 13.55
N LEU A 770 -15.21 20.20 14.47
CA LEU A 770 -15.14 19.18 15.53
C LEU A 770 -16.00 19.63 16.72
N LEU A 771 -16.80 18.70 17.24
CA LEU A 771 -17.48 18.80 18.52
C LEU A 771 -17.05 17.62 19.40
N ILE A 772 -16.48 17.91 20.55
CA ILE A 772 -15.95 16.93 21.50
C ILE A 772 -16.36 17.33 22.92
N PRO A 773 -16.80 16.40 23.79
CA PRO A 773 -17.15 16.76 25.15
C PRO A 773 -15.92 17.19 25.95
N ARG A 774 -16.10 18.14 26.86
CA ARG A 774 -15.18 18.39 27.98
C ARG A 774 -15.41 17.26 28.99
N PHE A 775 -14.36 16.58 29.41
CA PHE A 775 -14.45 15.45 30.35
C PHE A 775 -13.31 15.43 31.37
N THR A 776 -13.54 14.76 32.49
CA THR A 776 -12.49 14.37 33.45
C THR A 776 -12.63 12.90 33.76
N ALA A 777 -11.52 12.17 33.65
CA ALA A 777 -11.51 10.74 33.86
C ALA A 777 -10.37 10.39 34.84
N ASP A 778 -10.77 9.85 35.99
CA ASP A 778 -9.93 9.47 37.12
C ASP A 778 -10.27 8.01 37.43
N ALA A 779 -9.27 7.12 37.41
CA ALA A 779 -9.48 5.70 37.61
C ALA A 779 -8.36 5.09 38.47
N GLU A 780 -8.80 4.25 39.40
CA GLU A 780 -7.96 3.40 40.25
C GLU A 780 -8.17 1.95 39.76
N VAL A 781 -7.07 1.30 39.36
CA VAL A 781 -7.08 0.00 38.69
C VAL A 781 -6.14 -0.94 39.41
N ASP A 782 -6.68 -2.09 39.84
CA ASP A 782 -5.89 -3.24 40.23
C ASP A 782 -5.44 -4.00 38.97
N LEU A 783 -4.13 -4.16 38.84
CA LEU A 783 -3.49 -4.78 37.69
C LEU A 783 -3.30 -6.28 37.87
N GLU A 784 -3.42 -6.84 39.09
CA GLU A 784 -3.07 -8.23 39.40
C GLU A 784 -3.82 -9.22 38.51
N SER A 785 -5.16 -9.20 38.57
CA SER A 785 -6.03 -10.08 37.80
C SER A 785 -5.76 -10.00 36.28
N SER A 786 -5.48 -8.80 35.77
CA SER A 786 -5.18 -8.56 34.36
C SER A 786 -3.79 -9.08 33.96
N LEU A 787 -2.79 -8.94 34.83
CA LEU A 787 -1.43 -9.42 34.60
C LEU A 787 -1.34 -10.95 34.69
N ILE A 788 -2.06 -11.58 35.63
CA ILE A 788 -2.20 -13.03 35.75
C ILE A 788 -2.83 -13.64 34.49
N ALA A 789 -3.87 -12.97 33.95
CA ALA A 789 -4.53 -13.36 32.70
C ALA A 789 -3.60 -13.25 31.48
N LEU A 790 -2.60 -12.35 31.52
CA LEU A 790 -1.58 -12.16 30.48
C LEU A 790 -0.29 -12.99 30.71
N GLY A 791 -0.29 -13.87 31.71
CA GLY A 791 0.79 -14.83 31.96
C GLY A 791 1.89 -14.35 32.92
N VAL A 792 1.72 -13.20 33.57
CA VAL A 792 2.59 -12.73 34.66
C VAL A 792 1.95 -13.16 35.98
N ARG A 793 2.37 -14.32 36.50
CA ARG A 793 1.69 -15.03 37.59
C ARG A 793 2.59 -15.24 38.80
N ASP A 794 3.83 -15.67 38.57
CA ASP A 794 4.72 -16.11 39.65
C ASP A 794 5.05 -14.96 40.62
N MET A 795 5.10 -13.71 40.13
CA MET A 795 5.36 -12.55 40.99
C MET A 795 4.29 -12.32 42.06
N PHE A 796 3.07 -12.83 41.88
CA PHE A 796 1.96 -12.72 42.84
C PHE A 796 1.86 -13.95 43.76
N SER A 797 2.75 -14.94 43.62
CA SER A 797 2.69 -16.20 44.37
C SER A 797 3.82 -16.28 45.40
N GLN A 798 3.46 -16.37 46.68
CA GLN A 798 4.41 -16.51 47.79
C GLN A 798 5.37 -17.72 47.63
N GLU A 799 4.93 -18.80 46.98
CA GLU A 799 5.74 -20.00 46.75
C GLU A 799 6.66 -19.92 45.51
N LYS A 800 6.33 -19.05 44.53
CA LYS A 800 6.95 -19.07 43.19
C LYS A 800 7.65 -17.76 42.80
N ALA A 801 7.43 -16.68 43.54
CA ALA A 801 8.06 -15.40 43.27
C ALA A 801 9.57 -15.49 43.51
N ASP A 802 10.35 -15.41 42.45
CA ASP A 802 11.81 -15.39 42.52
C ASP A 802 12.31 -13.94 42.40
N PHE A 803 12.34 -13.24 43.52
CA PHE A 803 12.84 -11.85 43.64
C PHE A 803 14.17 -11.78 44.41
N ARG A 804 15.03 -12.80 44.31
CA ARG A 804 16.32 -12.90 45.01
C ARG A 804 17.33 -11.77 44.77
N HIS A 805 17.08 -10.91 43.79
CA HIS A 805 17.91 -9.72 43.53
C HIS A 805 17.23 -8.43 44.01
N ILE A 806 16.09 -8.49 44.70
CA ILE A 806 15.53 -7.39 45.51
C ILE A 806 16.11 -7.44 46.92
N SER A 807 16.14 -8.63 47.52
CA SER A 807 16.55 -8.88 48.89
C SER A 807 16.97 -10.34 49.07
N PRO A 808 17.80 -10.67 50.07
CA PRO A 808 18.01 -12.05 50.52
C PRO A 808 16.73 -12.69 51.10
N GLU A 809 15.80 -11.88 51.61
CA GLU A 809 14.49 -12.34 52.06
C GLU A 809 13.56 -12.65 50.88
N ALA A 810 12.84 -13.77 50.94
CA ALA A 810 11.87 -14.14 49.93
C ALA A 810 10.64 -13.22 49.99
N VAL A 811 10.40 -12.48 48.90
CA VAL A 811 9.25 -11.56 48.76
C VAL A 811 8.46 -11.85 47.49
N TYR A 812 7.18 -11.46 47.52
CA TYR A 812 6.26 -11.49 46.38
C TYR A 812 5.49 -10.17 46.32
N VAL A 813 4.88 -9.89 45.17
CA VAL A 813 4.01 -8.72 44.97
C VAL A 813 2.62 -9.05 45.50
N SER A 814 2.23 -8.42 46.61
CA SER A 814 0.91 -8.64 47.23
C SER A 814 -0.23 -7.87 46.55
N LYS A 815 0.06 -6.69 45.96
CA LYS A 815 -0.88 -5.89 45.15
C LYS A 815 -0.12 -5.10 44.09
N ALA A 816 -0.75 -4.86 42.94
CA ALA A 816 -0.21 -4.01 41.87
C ALA A 816 -1.26 -2.97 41.44
N LEU A 817 -1.17 -1.76 41.99
CA LEU A 817 -2.16 -0.70 41.76
C LEU A 817 -1.63 0.36 40.80
N GLN A 818 -2.52 0.92 39.97
CA GLN A 818 -2.27 2.14 39.22
C GLN A 818 -3.42 3.12 39.37
N LYS A 819 -3.07 4.41 39.50
CA LYS A 819 -4.02 5.51 39.38
C LYS A 819 -3.61 6.43 38.25
N ALA A 820 -4.59 6.79 37.42
CA ALA A 820 -4.38 7.63 36.25
C ALA A 820 -5.49 8.68 36.17
N LYS A 821 -5.11 9.95 35.93
CA LYS A 821 -6.02 11.08 35.86
C LYS A 821 -5.78 11.93 34.62
N VAL A 822 -6.82 12.15 33.84
CA VAL A 822 -6.82 12.96 32.61
C VAL A 822 -7.95 13.99 32.69
N ILE A 823 -7.64 15.24 32.36
CA ILE A 823 -8.58 16.37 32.33
C ILE A 823 -8.54 16.97 30.93
N VAL A 824 -9.71 17.14 30.30
CA VAL A 824 -9.86 17.67 28.94
C VAL A 824 -10.82 18.84 28.93
N ASN A 825 -10.32 20.01 28.52
CA ASN A 825 -11.02 21.30 28.47
C ASN A 825 -10.52 22.20 27.33
N GLU A 826 -11.06 23.42 27.22
CA GLU A 826 -10.99 24.24 26.01
C GLU A 826 -9.60 24.79 25.67
N ASP A 827 -8.86 25.27 26.67
CA ASP A 827 -7.48 25.74 26.51
C ASP A 827 -6.51 24.58 26.18
N GLY A 828 -6.90 23.35 26.52
CA GLY A 828 -5.97 22.47 27.24
C GLY A 828 -5.66 23.10 28.59
N THR A 829 -4.50 22.85 29.19
CA THR A 829 -4.26 23.33 30.57
C THR A 829 -3.49 24.67 30.69
N LYS A 830 -4.15 25.80 30.29
CA LYS A 830 -3.81 27.25 30.46
C LYS A 830 -2.46 27.77 29.89
N ALA A 831 -2.33 28.91 29.19
CA ALA A 831 -3.25 30.03 28.88
C ALA A 831 -2.81 30.88 27.63
N SER A 832 -3.64 31.85 27.17
CA SER A 832 -3.47 32.95 26.13
C SER A 832 -2.72 32.68 24.77
N SER A 833 -3.15 33.04 23.55
CA SER A 833 -4.39 33.68 23.02
C SER A 833 -4.77 33.29 21.55
N ALA A 834 -4.49 34.11 20.50
CA ALA A 834 -5.23 34.18 19.21
C ALA A 834 -4.37 34.68 17.99
N THR A 835 -4.81 35.02 16.74
CA THR A 835 -6.15 35.34 16.13
C THR A 835 -6.18 35.23 14.57
N THR A 836 -7.37 35.00 13.95
CA THR A 836 -7.82 35.38 12.55
C THR A 836 -7.16 34.66 11.33
N ALA A 837 -7.79 34.31 10.19
CA ALA A 837 -9.03 34.78 9.50
C ALA A 837 -9.92 33.66 8.91
N ILE A 838 -11.16 34.00 8.52
CA ILE A 838 -12.14 33.09 7.89
C ILE A 838 -12.52 33.60 6.49
N LEU A 839 -12.34 32.76 5.46
CA LEU A 839 -12.96 32.92 4.14
C LEU A 839 -14.22 32.04 4.05
N LEU A 840 -15.29 32.59 3.50
CA LEU A 840 -16.56 31.89 3.25
C LEU A 840 -16.53 31.22 1.86
N ALA A 841 -16.81 29.92 1.83
CA ALA A 841 -17.13 29.18 0.62
C ALA A 841 -18.60 28.73 0.68
N ARG A 842 -19.26 28.53 -0.47
CA ARG A 842 -20.69 28.17 -0.57
C ARG A 842 -20.99 26.69 -0.23
N SER A 843 -20.08 26.01 0.47
CA SER A 843 -20.26 24.68 1.06
C SER A 843 -19.97 24.74 2.56
N SER A 844 -20.95 24.37 3.37
CA SER A 844 -20.78 24.32 4.83
C SER A 844 -19.76 23.22 5.18
N PRO A 845 -18.68 23.51 5.94
CA PRO A 845 -17.72 22.48 6.33
C PRO A 845 -18.43 21.34 7.09
N PRO A 846 -18.09 20.06 6.82
CA PRO A 846 -18.74 18.94 7.47
C PRO A 846 -18.55 19.01 9.00
N TRP A 847 -19.48 18.42 9.72
CA TRP A 847 -19.46 18.34 11.18
C TRP A 847 -18.99 16.94 11.59
N VAL A 848 -18.17 16.86 12.62
CA VAL A 848 -17.75 15.62 13.26
C VAL A 848 -18.03 15.78 14.75
N THR A 849 -18.99 15.01 15.26
CA THR A 849 -19.44 15.06 16.65
C THR A 849 -19.02 13.78 17.37
N VAL A 850 -18.52 13.92 18.60
CA VAL A 850 -18.17 12.82 19.50
C VAL A 850 -19.26 12.69 20.58
N ASP A 851 -20.47 12.37 20.15
CA ASP A 851 -21.72 12.35 20.94
C ASP A 851 -22.13 10.96 21.45
N ARG A 852 -21.19 10.01 21.45
CA ARG A 852 -21.37 8.60 21.81
C ARG A 852 -20.08 8.03 22.39
N PRO A 853 -20.07 6.83 23.01
CA PRO A 853 -18.90 6.32 23.70
C PRO A 853 -17.69 6.22 22.80
N PHE A 854 -16.57 6.76 23.27
CA PHE A 854 -15.34 6.85 22.51
C PHE A 854 -14.14 6.43 23.35
N LEU A 855 -13.08 6.03 22.65
CA LEU A 855 -11.79 5.74 23.21
C LEU A 855 -10.86 6.92 22.93
N PHE A 856 -10.07 7.36 23.92
CA PHE A 856 -8.98 8.28 23.70
C PHE A 856 -7.62 7.62 23.98
N LEU A 857 -6.59 8.05 23.26
CA LEU A 857 -5.20 7.70 23.52
C LEU A 857 -4.36 8.97 23.53
N ILE A 858 -3.47 9.14 24.52
CA ILE A 858 -2.47 10.22 24.55
C ILE A 858 -1.14 9.61 24.15
N ARG A 859 -0.62 9.99 22.97
CA ARG A 859 0.57 9.39 22.33
C ARG A 859 1.71 10.39 22.27
N HIS A 860 2.89 10.01 22.76
CA HIS A 860 4.13 10.72 22.47
C HIS A 860 4.62 10.33 21.07
N ASN A 861 4.47 11.24 20.12
CA ASN A 861 4.66 11.01 18.68
C ASN A 861 6.08 10.53 18.33
N PRO A 862 7.18 11.10 18.87
CA PRO A 862 8.54 10.67 18.54
C PRO A 862 8.91 9.24 18.97
N THR A 863 8.22 8.67 19.97
CA THR A 863 8.53 7.32 20.51
C THR A 863 7.38 6.33 20.35
N GLY A 864 6.30 6.73 19.68
CA GLY A 864 5.07 5.93 19.53
C GLY A 864 4.40 5.51 20.85
N THR A 865 4.82 6.07 21.99
CA THR A 865 4.44 5.57 23.32
C THR A 865 3.07 6.07 23.73
N ILE A 866 2.21 5.17 24.19
CA ILE A 866 0.88 5.51 24.71
C ILE A 866 1.02 5.82 26.21
N LEU A 867 0.92 7.10 26.54
CA LEU A 867 1.02 7.61 27.90
C LEU A 867 -0.27 7.35 28.68
N PHE A 868 -1.42 7.55 28.04
CA PHE A 868 -2.75 7.30 28.59
C PHE A 868 -3.64 6.67 27.54
N MET A 869 -4.54 5.82 28.00
CA MET A 869 -5.62 5.23 27.20
C MET A 869 -6.87 5.21 28.07
N GLY A 870 -8.03 5.56 27.51
CA GLY A 870 -9.27 5.49 28.27
C GLY A 870 -10.53 5.45 27.43
N GLN A 871 -11.54 4.72 27.90
CA GLN A 871 -12.88 4.73 27.33
C GLN A 871 -13.71 5.75 28.11
N ILE A 872 -14.50 6.52 27.39
CA ILE A 872 -15.41 7.51 27.95
C ILE A 872 -16.82 7.11 27.55
N ASN A 873 -17.57 6.62 28.53
CA ASN A 873 -18.98 6.24 28.42
C ASN A 873 -19.91 7.35 28.93
N GLN A 874 -19.42 8.20 29.85
CA GLN A 874 -20.16 9.27 30.52
C GLN A 874 -19.20 10.47 30.76
N PRO A 875 -18.97 11.34 29.75
CA PRO A 875 -17.94 12.39 29.80
C PRO A 875 -18.17 13.50 30.85
#